data_AF-A0A0G2IDS6-F1
#
_entry.id   AF-A0A0G2IDS6-F1
#
_cell.length_a   1.000
_cell.length_b   1.000
_cell.length_c   1.000
_cell.angle_alpha   90.00
_cell.angle_beta   90.00
_cell.angle_gamma   90.00
#
_symmetry.space_group_name_H-M   'P 1'
#
loop_
_entity.id
_entity.type
_entity.pdbx_description
1 polymer ?
#
loop_
_entity_poly.entity_id
_entity_poly.type
_entity_poly.pdbx_seq_one_letter_code
_entity_poly.pdbx_strand_id
1 'polypeptide(L)'
;MSLQQKIKPWTRPAQQTYIFLNANVVDPVNGFVLENQTVKLSGGLVESVAAAGSTSADNSPHALTVDAQGKYLCPGLIDCHVHLLAVPGGKELRDVLNMDETVASMRQPYVCNEMLRRGFTSVRDCGGATLPLKEAINDGVFSGPRLFISGHALSQTGGHSDMRGPHDHSDCCGGTITGLGRICDGVTECLKYARDELRCGADFIKIMGGGGVASPTDRLQNTQFTTQEIQAITEVARSYHTYVTAHAYTPQAIRHCVDNGVTGIEHGNLIDEKTAKYMAARKVFLTPTLITYSEMASPKWPGFLPVESASKNAEVLKTGLQALKIASEAGVTLCYGSDLLGPLGIAQTKEFRLRSQVLSAKQVLQSATVNAARLLRQEEFLGQIKVGFSADLLVLNKNPLEDILIFDLPEKHLLAVIKEGRVEASRWSKLPEDIMRPGKDQTTGLFMASFITTINARSKGPFRPRAAHKGTTNYQLRQFAEATLGSGSLRKAVKLPDGEDLNEWLAVNVVDFYNQINLLYGSITEFCSPQSCPEMKATDEFEYLWQDSENYKRPTKMPAPQYVEHLMAWVQSNIDNEQMFPSRIGVPFPKTFTSLLRQLFKRLYRVYAHIYCHHYPVIVHLGLEPHLNTSFKHYVLFVDEHNLASGKDFWGPLGDLVDSMLRSD
;
A
#
# COMPACT_ATOMS: atom_id res chain seq x y z
N MET A 1 -10.50 -3.58 31.71
CA MET A 1 -9.22 -3.43 30.99
C MET A 1 -8.08 -3.89 31.88
N SER A 2 -7.28 -4.85 31.40
CA SER A 2 -6.05 -5.28 32.09
C SER A 2 -4.99 -4.16 32.10
N LEU A 3 -3.98 -4.25 32.97
CA LEU A 3 -2.86 -3.30 32.99
C LEU A 3 -2.15 -3.24 31.64
N GLN A 4 -1.98 -4.40 30.98
CA GLN A 4 -1.40 -4.49 29.63
C GLN A 4 -2.23 -3.73 28.59
N GLN A 5 -3.56 -3.82 28.65
CA GLN A 5 -4.45 -3.05 27.77
C GLN A 5 -4.43 -1.55 28.05
N LYS A 6 -4.06 -1.11 29.27
CA LYS A 6 -3.85 0.31 29.56
C LYS A 6 -2.52 0.83 29.00
N ILE A 7 -1.48 -0.01 29.01
CA ILE A 7 -0.14 0.35 28.51
C ILE A 7 -0.11 0.32 26.98
N LYS A 8 -0.69 -0.73 26.38
CA LYS A 8 -0.80 -0.91 24.93
C LYS A 8 -2.28 -0.99 24.55
N PRO A 9 -2.99 0.14 24.38
CA PRO A 9 -4.42 0.16 24.09
C PRO A 9 -4.80 -0.49 22.76
N TRP A 10 -3.83 -0.62 21.85
CA TRP A 10 -3.96 -1.36 20.59
C TRP A 10 -3.82 -2.88 20.73
N THR A 11 -3.53 -3.41 21.93
CA THR A 11 -3.44 -4.87 22.16
C THR A 11 -4.78 -5.51 21.82
N ARG A 12 -4.75 -6.45 20.88
CA ARG A 12 -5.95 -7.16 20.42
C ARG A 12 -6.52 -8.06 21.53
N PRO A 13 -7.85 -8.29 21.57
CA PRO A 13 -8.48 -9.25 22.49
C PRO A 13 -7.88 -10.66 22.35
N ALA A 14 -8.11 -11.58 23.29
CA ALA A 14 -7.67 -12.97 23.13
C ALA A 14 -8.21 -13.60 21.83
N GLN A 15 -7.47 -14.54 21.25
CA GLN A 15 -7.89 -15.27 20.05
C GLN A 15 -9.19 -16.04 20.31
N GLN A 16 -10.10 -15.96 19.35
CA GLN A 16 -11.30 -16.77 19.30
C GLN A 16 -10.92 -18.23 18.98
N THR A 17 -11.54 -19.20 19.66
CA THR A 17 -11.39 -20.62 19.30
C THR A 17 -12.34 -20.94 18.16
N TYR A 18 -11.83 -21.55 17.09
CA TYR A 18 -12.61 -21.94 15.91
C TYR A 18 -12.57 -23.44 15.70
N ILE A 19 -13.70 -24.03 15.32
CA ILE A 19 -13.81 -25.44 14.92
C ILE A 19 -14.41 -25.48 13.52
N PHE A 20 -13.60 -25.83 12.52
CA PHE A 20 -14.05 -26.03 11.15
C PHE A 20 -14.49 -27.48 10.98
N LEU A 21 -15.76 -27.72 10.69
CA LEU A 21 -16.30 -29.05 10.39
C LEU A 21 -16.31 -29.31 8.89
N ASN A 22 -16.17 -30.56 8.47
CA ASN A 22 -16.30 -31.00 7.08
C ASN A 22 -15.38 -30.25 6.09
N ALA A 23 -14.22 -29.80 6.56
CA ALA A 23 -13.26 -29.06 5.77
C ALA A 23 -12.42 -29.99 4.89
N ASN A 24 -12.08 -29.53 3.69
CA ASN A 24 -11.08 -30.18 2.86
C ASN A 24 -9.70 -29.56 3.14
N VAL A 25 -8.83 -30.25 3.86
CA VAL A 25 -7.51 -29.72 4.25
C VAL A 25 -6.49 -29.99 3.15
N VAL A 26 -5.89 -28.93 2.62
CA VAL A 26 -4.86 -29.01 1.58
C VAL A 26 -3.51 -29.34 2.22
N ASP A 27 -2.92 -30.47 1.84
CA ASP A 27 -1.57 -30.86 2.23
C ASP A 27 -0.55 -30.42 1.15
N PRO A 28 0.21 -29.34 1.36
CA PRO A 28 1.21 -28.89 0.39
C PRO A 28 2.44 -29.79 0.31
N VAL A 29 2.78 -30.55 1.36
CA VAL A 29 3.94 -31.44 1.37
C VAL A 29 3.73 -32.56 0.37
N ASN A 30 2.61 -33.25 0.51
CA ASN A 30 2.34 -34.43 -0.29
C ASN A 30 1.58 -34.10 -1.58
N GLY A 31 0.85 -32.98 -1.62
CA GLY A 31 0.09 -32.52 -2.79
C GLY A 31 -1.22 -33.27 -2.98
N PHE A 32 -1.91 -33.58 -1.89
CA PHE A 32 -3.28 -34.12 -1.91
C PHE A 32 -4.18 -33.33 -0.95
N VAL A 33 -5.48 -33.62 -1.00
CA VAL A 33 -6.48 -33.03 -0.10
C VAL A 33 -6.97 -34.11 0.86
N LEU A 34 -6.95 -33.80 2.16
CA LEU A 34 -7.63 -34.58 3.19
C LEU A 34 -9.08 -34.12 3.25
N GLU A 35 -9.99 -34.93 2.74
CA GLU A 35 -11.41 -34.59 2.70
C GLU A 35 -12.10 -34.77 4.05
N ASN A 36 -13.17 -34.01 4.30
CA ASN A 36 -14.06 -34.17 5.44
C ASN A 36 -13.32 -34.22 6.80
N GLN A 37 -12.48 -33.22 7.05
CA GLN A 37 -11.75 -33.07 8.31
C GLN A 37 -12.46 -32.10 9.25
N THR A 38 -12.26 -32.32 10.55
CA THR A 38 -12.50 -31.36 11.62
C THR A 38 -11.17 -30.73 12.02
N VAL A 39 -11.08 -29.40 11.96
CA VAL A 39 -9.88 -28.63 12.32
C VAL A 39 -10.21 -27.67 13.46
N LYS A 40 -9.50 -27.79 14.58
CA LYS A 40 -9.63 -26.87 15.72
C LYS A 40 -8.44 -25.91 15.77
N LEU A 41 -8.75 -24.61 15.89
CA LEU A 41 -7.79 -23.55 16.12
C LEU A 41 -8.01 -22.98 17.52
N SER A 42 -6.95 -22.89 18.32
CA SER A 42 -7.00 -22.27 19.64
C SER A 42 -5.66 -21.65 20.01
N GLY A 43 -5.70 -20.53 20.75
CA GLY A 43 -4.50 -19.81 21.17
C GLY A 43 -3.59 -19.35 20.02
N GLY A 44 -4.14 -19.20 18.82
CA GLY A 44 -3.39 -18.87 17.60
C GLY A 44 -2.63 -20.02 16.96
N LEU A 45 -2.87 -21.26 17.39
CA LEU A 45 -2.28 -22.48 16.86
C LEU A 45 -3.34 -23.42 16.29
N VAL A 46 -2.92 -24.31 15.41
CA VAL A 46 -3.69 -25.49 15.03
C VAL A 46 -3.61 -26.50 16.17
N GLU A 47 -4.71 -26.72 16.87
CA GLU A 47 -4.78 -27.61 18.04
C GLU A 47 -5.03 -29.07 17.62
N SER A 48 -5.90 -29.29 16.63
CA SER A 48 -6.19 -30.63 16.13
C SER A 48 -6.63 -30.63 14.66
N VAL A 49 -6.32 -31.72 13.97
CA VAL A 49 -6.82 -32.08 12.63
C VAL A 49 -7.20 -33.54 12.69
N ALA A 50 -8.48 -33.86 12.46
CA ALA A 50 -8.99 -35.22 12.57
C ALA A 50 -10.11 -35.48 11.57
N ALA A 51 -10.35 -36.75 11.20
CA ALA A 51 -11.45 -37.11 10.31
C ALA A 51 -12.81 -36.79 10.96
N ALA A 52 -13.78 -36.34 10.16
CA ALA A 52 -15.13 -36.04 10.66
C ALA A 52 -15.72 -37.26 11.40
N GLY A 53 -16.29 -37.01 12.58
CA GLY A 53 -16.87 -38.05 13.44
C GLY A 53 -15.89 -38.78 14.37
N SER A 54 -14.57 -38.54 14.26
CA SER A 54 -13.55 -39.13 15.16
C SER A 54 -13.29 -38.31 16.43
N THR A 55 -13.82 -37.09 16.51
CA THR A 55 -13.71 -36.19 17.66
C THR A 55 -14.97 -36.26 18.53
N SER A 56 -14.81 -36.51 19.83
CA SER A 56 -15.86 -36.23 20.83
C SER A 56 -16.29 -34.77 20.71
N ALA A 57 -17.60 -34.49 20.82
CA ALA A 57 -18.14 -33.13 20.80
C ALA A 57 -17.32 -32.25 21.77
N ASP A 58 -16.53 -31.34 21.20
CA ASP A 58 -15.70 -30.45 21.99
C ASP A 58 -16.63 -29.40 22.62
N ASN A 59 -16.96 -29.64 23.89
CA ASN A 59 -17.84 -28.79 24.68
C ASN A 59 -17.11 -27.55 25.24
N SER A 60 -16.00 -27.13 24.62
CA SER A 60 -15.30 -25.89 24.99
C SER A 60 -16.29 -24.72 24.98
N PRO A 61 -16.67 -24.19 26.15
CA PRO A 61 -17.56 -23.03 26.21
C PRO A 61 -16.84 -21.91 25.47
N HIS A 62 -17.52 -21.27 24.51
CA HIS A 62 -17.00 -20.20 23.63
C HIS A 62 -16.26 -20.61 22.35
N ALA A 63 -16.20 -21.89 21.94
CA ALA A 63 -15.71 -22.23 20.59
C ALA A 63 -16.75 -21.91 19.49
N LEU A 64 -16.34 -21.21 18.42
CA LEU A 64 -17.18 -20.95 17.26
C LEU A 64 -17.04 -22.07 16.24
N THR A 65 -18.14 -22.79 16.02
CA THR A 65 -18.18 -23.88 15.04
C THR A 65 -18.61 -23.35 13.68
N VAL A 66 -17.84 -23.68 12.63
CA VAL A 66 -18.08 -23.26 11.26
C VAL A 66 -18.12 -24.49 10.37
N ASP A 67 -19.28 -24.73 9.75
CA ASP A 67 -19.41 -25.79 8.74
C ASP A 67 -18.76 -25.35 7.42
N ALA A 68 -17.65 -26.00 7.11
CA ALA A 68 -16.78 -25.74 5.95
C ALA A 68 -17.01 -26.75 4.82
N GLN A 69 -18.17 -27.40 4.77
CA GLN A 69 -18.52 -28.33 3.69
C GLN A 69 -18.25 -27.72 2.29
N GLY A 70 -17.51 -28.46 1.48
CA GLY A 70 -17.10 -28.06 0.14
C GLY A 70 -16.21 -26.81 0.11
N LYS A 71 -15.50 -26.51 1.20
CA LYS A 71 -14.46 -25.47 1.29
C LYS A 71 -13.12 -26.11 1.57
N TYR A 72 -12.08 -25.44 1.11
CA TYR A 72 -10.70 -25.89 1.25
C TYR A 72 -9.98 -25.01 2.27
N LEU A 73 -9.35 -25.64 3.26
CA LEU A 73 -8.42 -24.98 4.16
C LEU A 73 -7.02 -25.18 3.61
N CYS A 74 -6.36 -24.08 3.26
CA CYS A 74 -4.99 -24.05 2.77
C CYS A 74 -4.11 -23.31 3.78
N PRO A 75 -2.84 -23.69 3.98
CA PRO A 75 -1.91 -22.85 4.74
C PRO A 75 -1.84 -21.44 4.16
N GLY A 76 -1.63 -20.45 5.03
CA GLY A 76 -1.37 -19.08 4.64
C GLY A 76 -0.16 -18.98 3.69
N LEU A 77 -0.24 -18.10 2.70
CA LEU A 77 0.82 -17.94 1.72
C LEU A 77 1.99 -17.15 2.31
N ILE A 78 3.18 -17.43 1.78
CA ILE A 78 4.43 -16.78 2.14
C ILE A 78 5.10 -16.23 0.88
N ASP A 79 5.34 -14.91 0.86
CA ASP A 79 6.11 -14.24 -0.19
C ASP A 79 7.54 -14.02 0.30
N CYS A 80 8.51 -14.70 -0.30
CA CYS A 80 9.90 -14.63 0.13
C CYS A 80 10.67 -13.44 -0.48
N HIS A 81 10.07 -12.58 -1.29
CA HIS A 81 10.78 -11.41 -1.80
C HIS A 81 9.84 -10.25 -2.01
N VAL A 82 9.82 -9.33 -1.05
CA VAL A 82 9.10 -8.06 -1.13
C VAL A 82 9.99 -6.89 -0.72
N HIS A 83 9.54 -5.68 -1.07
CA HIS A 83 10.11 -4.42 -0.60
C HIS A 83 8.99 -3.53 -0.04
N LEU A 84 8.78 -3.56 1.27
CA LEU A 84 7.69 -2.85 1.93
C LEU A 84 7.89 -1.33 1.90
N LEU A 85 9.14 -0.85 1.79
CA LEU A 85 9.44 0.58 1.62
C LEU A 85 9.13 1.09 0.20
N ALA A 86 9.05 0.20 -0.80
CA ALA A 86 8.66 0.57 -2.16
C ALA A 86 7.13 0.73 -2.28
N VAL A 87 6.58 1.72 -1.59
CA VAL A 87 5.14 1.96 -1.46
C VAL A 87 4.54 2.66 -2.70
N PRO A 88 3.22 2.52 -2.95
CA PRO A 88 2.55 3.28 -4.02
C PRO A 88 2.54 4.78 -3.71
N GLY A 89 2.37 5.59 -4.76
CA GLY A 89 2.33 7.06 -4.69
C GLY A 89 3.26 7.76 -5.66
N GLY A 90 4.16 7.01 -6.32
CA GLY A 90 4.94 7.44 -7.49
C GLY A 90 4.37 6.85 -8.79
N LYS A 91 4.56 7.54 -9.91
CA LYS A 91 4.12 7.06 -11.24
C LYS A 91 5.19 6.23 -11.92
N GLU A 92 6.45 6.63 -11.75
CA GLU A 92 7.63 6.02 -12.38
C GLU A 92 8.51 5.36 -11.30
N LEU A 93 9.38 4.44 -11.70
CA LEU A 93 10.29 3.75 -10.78
C LEU A 93 11.13 4.75 -9.95
N ARG A 94 11.62 5.83 -10.57
CA ARG A 94 12.37 6.87 -9.86
C ARG A 94 11.56 7.55 -8.76
N ASP A 95 10.25 7.72 -8.94
CA ASP A 95 9.39 8.38 -7.96
C ASP A 95 9.21 7.48 -6.73
N VAL A 96 9.20 6.17 -6.96
CA VAL A 96 9.09 5.15 -5.91
C VAL A 96 10.41 5.08 -5.13
N LEU A 97 11.55 5.02 -5.82
CA LEU A 97 12.87 4.86 -5.20
C LEU A 97 13.37 6.13 -4.52
N ASN A 98 12.96 7.32 -4.99
CA ASN A 98 13.34 8.61 -4.39
C ASN A 98 12.27 9.15 -3.42
N MET A 99 11.27 8.33 -3.05
CA MET A 99 10.26 8.75 -2.09
C MET A 99 10.93 9.01 -0.74
N ASP A 100 10.54 10.11 -0.08
CA ASP A 100 10.96 10.38 1.28
C ASP A 100 10.67 9.19 2.19
N GLU A 101 11.67 8.79 2.98
CA GLU A 101 11.60 7.56 3.80
C GLU A 101 10.52 7.65 4.88
N THR A 102 10.26 8.84 5.43
CA THR A 102 9.21 9.05 6.42
C THR A 102 7.83 8.88 5.77
N VAL A 103 7.64 9.45 4.58
CA VAL A 103 6.42 9.27 3.79
C VAL A 103 6.23 7.80 3.43
N ALA A 104 7.29 7.12 2.98
CA ALA A 104 7.25 5.71 2.64
C ALA A 104 6.89 4.85 3.86
N SER A 105 7.55 5.08 5.00
CA SER A 105 7.30 4.42 6.29
C SER A 105 5.84 4.52 6.73
N MET A 106 5.25 5.73 6.64
CA MET A 106 3.84 5.95 6.98
C MET A 106 2.84 5.27 6.03
N ARG A 107 3.29 4.84 4.84
CA ARG A 107 2.47 4.12 3.85
C ARG A 107 2.68 2.60 3.86
N GLN A 108 3.73 2.08 4.50
CA GLN A 108 3.97 0.63 4.60
C GLN A 108 2.79 -0.14 5.22
N PRO A 109 2.06 0.38 6.23
CA PRO A 109 0.89 -0.32 6.79
C PRO A 109 -0.19 -0.63 5.74
N TYR A 110 -0.39 0.26 4.75
CA TYR A 110 -1.32 0.00 3.64
C TYR A 110 -0.86 -1.21 2.80
N VAL A 111 0.43 -1.25 2.43
CA VAL A 111 1.01 -2.36 1.65
C VAL A 111 0.89 -3.68 2.41
N CYS A 112 1.22 -3.68 3.71
CA CYS A 112 1.12 -4.85 4.57
C CYS A 112 -0.33 -5.39 4.63
N ASN A 113 -1.31 -4.52 4.85
CA ASN A 113 -2.71 -4.91 4.90
C ASN A 113 -3.18 -5.48 3.55
N GLU A 114 -2.78 -4.89 2.44
CA GLU A 114 -3.12 -5.37 1.10
C GLU A 114 -2.53 -6.76 0.80
N MET A 115 -1.28 -7.02 1.19
CA MET A 115 -0.67 -8.35 1.06
C MET A 115 -1.44 -9.40 1.88
N LEU A 116 -1.80 -9.06 3.12
CA LEU A 116 -2.58 -9.94 3.98
C LEU A 116 -3.94 -10.27 3.36
N ARG A 117 -4.64 -9.28 2.81
CA ARG A 117 -5.94 -9.48 2.14
C ARG A 117 -5.86 -10.34 0.88
N ARG A 118 -4.69 -10.48 0.27
CA ARG A 118 -4.43 -11.40 -0.85
C ARG A 118 -4.08 -12.83 -0.38
N GLY A 119 -4.00 -13.06 0.92
CA GLY A 119 -3.73 -14.35 1.54
C GLY A 119 -2.27 -14.57 1.95
N PHE A 120 -1.41 -13.56 1.82
CA PHE A 120 -0.03 -13.64 2.32
C PHE A 120 -0.01 -13.34 3.82
N THR A 121 0.14 -14.40 4.61
CA THR A 121 0.14 -14.32 6.08
C THR A 121 1.53 -14.07 6.66
N SER A 122 2.57 -14.34 5.87
CA SER A 122 3.97 -14.03 6.17
C SER A 122 4.66 -13.48 4.92
N VAL A 123 5.61 -12.56 5.09
CA VAL A 123 6.44 -12.04 4.00
C VAL A 123 7.88 -11.84 4.45
N ARG A 124 8.82 -12.00 3.52
CA ARG A 124 10.24 -11.69 3.72
C ARG A 124 10.63 -10.43 2.95
N ASP A 125 10.83 -9.36 3.70
CA ASP A 125 11.29 -8.09 3.17
C ASP A 125 12.80 -8.15 2.92
N CYS A 126 13.19 -7.92 1.66
CA CYS A 126 14.57 -8.02 1.20
C CYS A 126 15.25 -6.65 1.08
N GLY A 127 14.79 -5.66 1.84
CA GLY A 127 15.35 -4.32 1.90
C GLY A 127 14.27 -3.27 2.11
N GLY A 128 14.37 -2.51 3.20
CA GLY A 128 13.57 -1.33 3.49
C GLY A 128 12.66 -1.43 4.72
N ALA A 129 12.13 -2.60 5.08
CA ALA A 129 11.37 -2.75 6.32
C ALA A 129 12.30 -2.79 7.53
N THR A 130 12.01 -1.97 8.54
CA THR A 130 12.78 -1.90 9.79
C THR A 130 11.98 -2.45 10.98
N LEU A 131 12.67 -2.68 12.11
CA LEU A 131 12.07 -3.25 13.32
C LEU A 131 10.79 -2.55 13.81
N PRO A 132 10.65 -1.21 13.76
CA PRO A 132 9.41 -0.55 14.18
C PRO A 132 8.14 -1.05 13.47
N LEU A 133 8.21 -1.34 12.16
CA LEU A 133 7.05 -1.87 11.43
C LEU A 133 6.69 -3.28 11.91
N LYS A 134 7.70 -4.13 12.12
CA LYS A 134 7.54 -5.50 12.61
C LYS A 134 6.94 -5.50 14.02
N GLU A 135 7.44 -4.65 14.92
CA GLU A 135 6.90 -4.48 16.26
C GLU A 135 5.45 -3.98 16.23
N ALA A 136 5.13 -2.99 15.40
CA ALA A 136 3.78 -2.47 15.28
C ALA A 136 2.77 -3.53 14.81
N ILE A 137 3.15 -4.39 13.85
CA ILE A 137 2.31 -5.51 13.40
C ILE A 137 2.17 -6.58 14.49
N ASN A 138 3.26 -6.94 15.18
CA ASN A 138 3.24 -7.94 16.24
C ASN A 138 2.41 -7.48 17.45
N ASP A 139 2.48 -6.20 17.79
CA ASP A 139 1.65 -5.58 18.83
C ASP A 139 0.18 -5.42 18.42
N GLY A 140 -0.11 -5.59 17.13
CA GLY A 140 -1.45 -5.51 16.56
C GLY A 140 -1.92 -4.10 16.21
N VAL A 141 -1.03 -3.10 16.22
CA VAL A 141 -1.30 -1.69 15.85
C VAL A 141 -1.89 -1.61 14.44
N PHE A 142 -1.35 -2.39 13.51
CA PHE A 142 -1.83 -2.51 12.13
C PHE A 142 -2.01 -3.98 11.76
N SER A 143 -2.99 -4.26 10.89
CA SER A 143 -3.10 -5.58 10.25
C SER A 143 -2.04 -5.72 9.14
N GLY A 144 -1.39 -6.88 9.11
CA GLY A 144 -0.37 -7.19 8.13
C GLY A 144 0.19 -8.61 8.31
N PRO A 145 0.94 -9.12 7.33
CA PRO A 145 1.65 -10.39 7.44
C PRO A 145 2.68 -10.36 8.57
N ARG A 146 3.06 -11.53 9.07
CA ARG A 146 4.28 -11.70 9.86
C ARG A 146 5.49 -11.30 9.00
N LEU A 147 6.35 -10.45 9.54
CA LEU A 147 7.50 -9.93 8.80
C LEU A 147 8.79 -10.67 9.18
N PHE A 148 9.54 -11.06 8.16
CA PHE A 148 10.96 -11.42 8.23
C PHE A 148 11.75 -10.37 7.49
N ILE A 149 12.54 -9.55 8.19
CA ILE A 149 13.14 -8.34 7.61
C ILE A 149 14.65 -8.47 7.47
N SER A 150 15.23 -7.91 6.41
CA SER A 150 16.68 -7.76 6.30
C SER A 150 17.20 -6.44 6.87
N GLY A 151 16.29 -5.52 7.25
CA GLY A 151 16.66 -4.11 7.38
C GLY A 151 17.03 -3.56 6.01
N HIS A 152 18.26 -3.12 5.84
CA HIS A 152 18.78 -2.64 4.55
C HIS A 152 19.56 -3.73 3.82
N ALA A 153 19.41 -3.80 2.50
CA ALA A 153 20.26 -4.65 1.67
C ALA A 153 21.69 -4.06 1.61
N LEU A 154 22.70 -4.86 1.95
CA LEU A 154 24.10 -4.44 1.86
C LEU A 154 24.54 -4.39 0.40
N SER A 155 25.14 -3.29 -0.02
CA SER A 155 25.64 -3.06 -1.37
C SER A 155 27.02 -2.41 -1.31
N GLN A 156 27.89 -2.72 -2.26
CA GLN A 156 29.15 -1.98 -2.44
C GLN A 156 28.88 -0.61 -3.07
N THR A 157 29.87 0.29 -3.03
CA THR A 157 29.85 1.53 -3.81
C THR A 157 29.71 1.22 -5.31
N GLY A 158 28.80 1.94 -5.98
CA GLY A 158 28.43 1.71 -7.38
C GLY A 158 27.67 0.39 -7.62
N GLY A 159 27.20 -0.26 -6.54
CA GLY A 159 26.46 -1.50 -6.59
C GLY A 159 24.96 -1.32 -6.82
N HIS A 160 24.20 -2.41 -6.73
CA HIS A 160 22.79 -2.43 -7.14
C HIS A 160 21.87 -1.54 -6.27
N SER A 161 22.22 -1.30 -5.00
CA SER A 161 21.47 -0.35 -4.15
C SER A 161 22.07 1.05 -4.11
N ASP A 162 23.14 1.32 -4.87
CA ASP A 162 23.70 2.65 -4.96
C ASP A 162 22.94 3.48 -5.99
N MET A 163 22.02 4.33 -5.50
CA MET A 163 21.15 5.14 -6.33
C MET A 163 21.80 6.45 -6.79
N ARG A 164 23.05 6.71 -6.38
CA ARG A 164 23.81 7.91 -6.77
C ARG A 164 24.12 7.89 -8.26
N GLY A 165 24.02 9.07 -8.87
CA GLY A 165 24.40 9.25 -10.27
C GLY A 165 25.92 9.30 -10.47
N PRO A 166 26.44 9.16 -11.71
CA PRO A 166 27.88 9.18 -12.00
C PRO A 166 28.63 10.46 -11.56
N HIS A 167 27.90 11.55 -11.30
CA HIS A 167 28.44 12.85 -10.89
C HIS A 167 28.08 13.22 -9.44
N ASP A 168 27.43 12.31 -8.72
CA ASP A 168 27.07 12.51 -7.33
C ASP A 168 28.18 11.94 -6.44
N HIS A 169 28.88 12.83 -5.75
CA HIS A 169 29.95 12.51 -4.81
C HIS A 169 29.52 12.63 -3.35
N SER A 170 28.21 12.70 -3.10
CA SER A 170 27.69 12.68 -1.74
C SER A 170 27.95 11.30 -1.14
N ASP A 171 28.81 11.25 -0.12
CA ASP A 171 29.04 10.05 0.67
C ASP A 171 29.10 10.42 2.13
N CYS A 172 28.31 9.74 2.94
CA CYS A 172 28.29 9.95 4.37
C CYS A 172 29.29 9.00 5.04
N CYS A 173 30.11 9.53 5.95
CA CYS A 173 31.15 8.80 6.70
C CYS A 173 30.63 7.64 7.58
N GLY A 174 29.33 7.34 7.54
CA GLY A 174 28.65 6.32 8.32
C GLY A 174 28.02 5.18 7.50
N GLY A 175 28.29 5.07 6.19
CA GLY A 175 27.64 4.10 5.30
C GLY A 175 26.30 4.64 4.83
N THR A 176 26.26 5.13 3.59
CA THR A 176 25.10 5.83 3.02
C THR A 176 23.90 4.87 2.93
N ILE A 177 22.79 5.21 3.58
CA ILE A 177 21.50 4.51 3.45
C ILE A 177 20.74 5.14 2.27
N THR A 178 20.31 4.32 1.34
CA THR A 178 19.66 4.72 0.08
C THR A 178 18.23 4.17 -0.02
N GLY A 179 17.47 4.28 1.06
CA GLY A 179 16.14 3.66 1.18
C GLY A 179 16.23 2.14 1.30
N LEU A 180 16.30 1.41 0.19
CA LEU A 180 16.28 -0.07 0.22
C LEU A 180 17.62 -0.70 0.65
N GLY A 181 18.73 0.04 0.55
CA GLY A 181 20.05 -0.51 0.80
C GLY A 181 20.97 0.39 1.62
N ARG A 182 22.11 -0.18 1.95
CA ARG A 182 23.17 0.45 2.72
C ARG A 182 24.52 0.17 2.06
N ILE A 183 25.26 1.23 1.78
CA ILE A 183 26.56 1.13 1.14
C ILE A 183 27.62 0.73 2.17
N CYS A 184 28.42 -0.28 1.84
CA CYS A 184 29.58 -0.71 2.63
C CYS A 184 30.68 -1.28 1.75
N ASP A 185 31.93 -0.89 2.00
CA ASP A 185 33.09 -1.33 1.24
C ASP A 185 34.22 -1.82 2.17
N GLY A 186 34.85 -2.92 1.78
CA GLY A 186 35.89 -3.58 2.55
C GLY A 186 35.36 -4.43 3.70
N VAL A 187 36.18 -5.43 4.08
CA VAL A 187 35.86 -6.41 5.12
C VAL A 187 35.40 -5.76 6.42
N THR A 188 36.06 -4.67 6.86
CA THR A 188 35.74 -3.98 8.12
C THR A 188 34.32 -3.42 8.12
N GLU A 189 33.90 -2.76 7.05
CA GLU A 189 32.55 -2.20 6.95
C GLU A 189 31.51 -3.30 6.80
N CYS A 190 31.77 -4.29 5.96
CA CYS A 190 30.90 -5.45 5.82
C CYS A 190 30.64 -6.16 7.17
N LEU A 191 31.67 -6.36 8.01
CA LEU A 191 31.51 -6.87 9.37
C LEU A 191 30.66 -5.95 10.25
N LYS A 192 30.94 -4.64 10.21
CA LYS A 192 30.24 -3.64 11.02
C LYS A 192 28.75 -3.59 10.67
N TYR A 193 28.41 -3.47 9.39
CA TYR A 193 27.02 -3.28 8.97
C TYR A 193 26.21 -4.57 9.00
N ALA A 194 26.81 -5.74 8.74
CA ALA A 194 26.12 -7.00 9.00
C ALA A 194 25.73 -7.13 10.49
N ARG A 195 26.63 -6.74 11.41
CA ARG A 195 26.30 -6.71 12.86
C ARG A 195 25.26 -5.66 13.19
N ASP A 196 25.32 -4.49 12.55
CA ASP A 196 24.38 -3.40 12.81
C ASP A 196 22.96 -3.72 12.34
N GLU A 197 22.78 -4.30 11.15
CA GLU A 197 21.44 -4.74 10.70
C GLU A 197 20.84 -5.79 11.65
N LEU A 198 21.64 -6.78 12.09
CA LEU A 198 21.20 -7.78 13.07
C LEU A 198 20.89 -7.15 14.44
N ARG A 199 21.70 -6.20 14.91
CA ARG A 199 21.43 -5.41 16.13
C ARG A 199 20.13 -4.62 16.00
N CYS A 200 19.83 -4.10 14.81
CA CYS A 200 18.61 -3.38 14.46
C CYS A 200 17.40 -4.28 14.22
N GLY A 201 17.50 -5.59 14.46
CA GLY A 201 16.37 -6.52 14.41
C GLY A 201 16.15 -7.22 13.07
N ALA A 202 17.14 -7.21 12.17
CA ALA A 202 17.11 -8.03 10.97
C ALA A 202 17.08 -9.53 11.32
N ASP A 203 16.21 -10.28 10.65
CA ASP A 203 16.09 -11.73 10.78
C ASP A 203 17.11 -12.47 9.93
N PHE A 204 17.59 -11.85 8.85
CA PHE A 204 18.57 -12.37 7.90
C PHE A 204 19.32 -11.21 7.24
N ILE A 205 20.41 -11.49 6.53
CA ILE A 205 21.12 -10.45 5.76
C ILE A 205 20.83 -10.61 4.26
N LYS A 206 20.49 -9.50 3.59
CA LYS A 206 20.43 -9.41 2.14
C LYS A 206 21.66 -8.69 1.61
N ILE A 207 22.28 -9.24 0.55
CA ILE A 207 23.37 -8.57 -0.17
C ILE A 207 23.05 -8.39 -1.66
N MET A 208 23.68 -7.40 -2.27
CA MET A 208 23.74 -7.22 -3.71
C MET A 208 25.00 -7.92 -4.26
N GLY A 209 24.85 -9.18 -4.70
CA GLY A 209 25.98 -10.03 -5.13
C GLY A 209 26.28 -9.97 -6.64
N GLY A 210 25.42 -9.29 -7.40
CA GLY A 210 25.60 -9.00 -8.82
C GLY A 210 24.85 -7.73 -9.19
N GLY A 211 25.06 -7.25 -10.41
CA GLY A 211 24.36 -6.05 -10.88
C GLY A 211 22.93 -6.32 -11.34
N GLY A 212 22.09 -5.27 -11.35
CA GLY A 212 20.65 -5.43 -11.57
C GLY A 212 20.00 -4.52 -12.61
N VAL A 213 18.66 -4.51 -12.59
CA VAL A 213 17.80 -3.85 -13.59
C VAL A 213 17.46 -2.40 -13.19
N ALA A 214 17.14 -2.18 -11.91
CA ALA A 214 16.58 -0.93 -11.39
C ALA A 214 17.61 0.17 -11.07
N SER A 215 18.90 -0.16 -11.11
CA SER A 215 20.02 0.72 -10.77
C SER A 215 20.62 1.42 -11.98
N PRO A 216 21.18 2.64 -11.78
CA PRO A 216 21.67 3.47 -12.86
C PRO A 216 23.03 3.06 -13.43
N THR A 217 23.93 2.51 -12.61
CA THR A 217 25.38 2.44 -12.93
C THR A 217 25.92 1.03 -13.19
N ASP A 218 25.33 0.01 -12.58
CA ASP A 218 25.77 -1.38 -12.73
C ASP A 218 25.16 -2.07 -13.97
N ARG A 219 25.69 -3.25 -14.29
CA ARG A 219 25.25 -4.10 -15.40
C ARG A 219 24.93 -5.50 -14.91
N LEU A 220 24.01 -6.19 -15.59
CA LEU A 220 23.60 -7.57 -15.26
C LEU A 220 24.80 -8.53 -15.17
N GLN A 221 25.86 -8.29 -15.96
CA GLN A 221 27.05 -9.14 -16.02
C GLN A 221 28.03 -8.90 -14.85
N ASN A 222 27.88 -7.80 -14.10
CA ASN A 222 28.78 -7.47 -13.02
C ASN A 222 28.59 -8.45 -11.86
N THR A 223 29.70 -8.94 -11.29
CA THR A 223 29.74 -9.56 -9.96
C THR A 223 30.04 -8.47 -8.94
N GLN A 224 29.32 -8.45 -7.82
CA GLN A 224 29.47 -7.46 -6.76
C GLN A 224 29.97 -8.11 -5.46
N PHE A 225 30.68 -7.33 -4.65
CA PHE A 225 31.53 -7.72 -3.53
C PHE A 225 32.67 -8.68 -3.90
N THR A 226 33.79 -8.51 -3.22
CA THR A 226 34.90 -9.46 -3.22
C THR A 226 34.56 -10.72 -2.42
N THR A 227 35.33 -11.78 -2.65
CA THR A 227 35.26 -13.03 -1.87
C THR A 227 35.32 -12.76 -0.37
N GLN A 228 36.27 -11.92 0.07
CA GLN A 228 36.49 -11.64 1.48
C GLN A 228 35.34 -10.87 2.11
N GLU A 229 34.70 -9.96 1.37
CA GLU A 229 33.54 -9.20 1.87
C GLU A 229 32.32 -10.10 2.05
N ILE A 230 32.00 -10.97 1.07
CA ILE A 230 30.89 -11.92 1.22
C ILE A 230 31.17 -12.90 2.38
N GLN A 231 32.40 -13.39 2.51
CA GLN A 231 32.78 -14.25 3.62
C GLN A 231 32.64 -13.55 4.97
N ALA A 232 33.01 -12.27 5.06
CA ALA A 232 32.85 -11.48 6.28
C ALA A 232 31.37 -11.35 6.68
N ILE A 233 30.48 -11.07 5.71
CA ILE A 233 29.03 -10.94 5.95
C ILE A 233 28.44 -12.30 6.38
N THR A 234 28.79 -13.37 5.67
CA THR A 234 28.26 -14.72 5.96
C THR A 234 28.81 -15.28 7.27
N GLU A 235 30.03 -14.92 7.68
CA GLU A 235 30.58 -15.26 8.99
C GLU A 235 29.76 -14.63 10.11
N VAL A 236 29.42 -13.34 9.99
CA VAL A 236 28.55 -12.65 10.96
C VAL A 236 27.17 -13.30 11.01
N ALA A 237 26.52 -13.54 9.86
CA ALA A 237 25.21 -14.19 9.84
C ALA A 237 25.25 -15.57 10.51
N ARG A 238 26.33 -16.33 10.30
CA ARG A 238 26.52 -17.65 10.93
C ARG A 238 26.70 -17.56 12.44
N SER A 239 27.47 -16.58 12.94
CA SER A 239 27.68 -16.40 14.38
C SER A 239 26.40 -15.97 15.13
N TYR A 240 25.43 -15.39 14.42
CA TYR A 240 24.09 -15.06 14.92
C TYR A 240 23.05 -16.15 14.64
N HIS A 241 23.46 -17.32 14.13
CA HIS A 241 22.59 -18.42 13.77
C HIS A 241 21.47 -18.02 12.78
N THR A 242 21.78 -17.14 11.83
CA THR A 242 20.92 -16.79 10.69
C THR A 242 21.60 -17.12 9.35
N TYR A 243 21.15 -16.52 8.25
CA TYR A 243 21.58 -16.78 6.88
C TYR A 243 21.70 -15.50 6.06
N VAL A 244 22.31 -15.64 4.88
CA VAL A 244 22.47 -14.58 3.89
C VAL A 244 21.78 -14.98 2.60
N THR A 245 21.08 -14.04 1.96
CA THR A 245 20.65 -14.18 0.56
C THR A 245 21.25 -13.10 -0.32
N ALA A 246 21.39 -13.39 -1.62
CA ALA A 246 22.02 -12.49 -2.57
C ALA A 246 21.13 -12.24 -3.79
N HIS A 247 21.03 -10.97 -4.19
CA HIS A 247 20.61 -10.59 -5.53
C HIS A 247 21.68 -11.04 -6.54
N ALA A 248 21.35 -11.96 -7.46
CA ALA A 248 22.27 -12.40 -8.50
C ALA A 248 21.51 -12.96 -9.73
N TYR A 249 21.88 -12.50 -10.92
CA TYR A 249 21.29 -12.98 -12.17
C TYR A 249 22.10 -14.08 -12.86
N THR A 250 23.42 -13.86 -13.02
CA THR A 250 24.27 -14.68 -13.88
C THR A 250 24.83 -15.91 -13.16
N PRO A 251 25.18 -16.98 -13.90
CA PRO A 251 25.86 -18.14 -13.32
C PRO A 251 27.11 -17.77 -12.53
N GLN A 252 27.91 -16.82 -13.04
CA GLN A 252 29.12 -16.35 -12.37
C GLN A 252 28.81 -15.70 -11.01
N ALA A 253 27.87 -14.75 -10.96
CA ALA A 253 27.50 -14.06 -9.72
C ALA A 253 26.86 -15.03 -8.70
N ILE A 254 26.00 -15.94 -9.18
CA ILE A 254 25.38 -16.99 -8.36
C ILE A 254 26.46 -17.88 -7.73
N ARG A 255 27.39 -18.38 -8.53
CA ARG A 255 28.50 -19.23 -8.06
C ARG A 255 29.37 -18.48 -7.05
N HIS A 256 29.74 -17.25 -7.35
CA HIS A 256 30.51 -16.40 -6.45
C HIS A 256 29.85 -16.25 -5.08
N CYS A 257 28.55 -15.97 -5.04
CA CYS A 257 27.79 -15.85 -3.79
C CYS A 257 27.74 -17.18 -3.01
N VAL A 258 27.39 -18.26 -3.70
CA VAL A 258 27.23 -19.59 -3.08
C VAL A 258 28.56 -20.14 -2.56
N ASP A 259 29.65 -19.96 -3.31
CA ASP A 259 30.99 -20.40 -2.93
C ASP A 259 31.47 -19.71 -1.65
N ASN A 260 30.92 -18.54 -1.34
CA ASN A 260 31.25 -17.72 -0.19
C ASN A 260 30.20 -17.74 0.94
N GLY A 261 29.30 -18.73 0.93
CA GLY A 261 28.43 -19.03 2.07
C GLY A 261 27.00 -18.49 2.01
N VAL A 262 26.59 -17.90 0.88
CA VAL A 262 25.20 -17.48 0.65
C VAL A 262 24.30 -18.72 0.46
N THR A 263 23.16 -18.76 1.14
CA THR A 263 22.26 -19.93 1.13
C THR A 263 20.95 -19.71 0.37
N GLY A 264 20.68 -18.49 -0.09
CA GLY A 264 19.54 -18.18 -0.95
C GLY A 264 19.92 -17.19 -2.06
N ILE A 265 19.41 -17.44 -3.26
CA ILE A 265 19.61 -16.59 -4.42
C ILE A 265 18.27 -15.98 -4.82
N GLU A 266 18.27 -14.68 -5.04
CA GLU A 266 17.13 -13.93 -5.55
C GLU A 266 17.23 -13.78 -7.07
N HIS A 267 16.08 -13.82 -7.76
CA HIS A 267 15.94 -13.68 -9.20
C HIS A 267 16.50 -14.87 -10.00
N GLY A 268 17.82 -14.91 -10.26
CA GLY A 268 18.49 -16.00 -10.98
C GLY A 268 18.05 -16.18 -12.45
N ASN A 269 17.56 -15.14 -13.11
CA ASN A 269 16.94 -15.24 -14.45
C ASN A 269 17.88 -15.75 -15.57
N LEU A 270 19.20 -15.79 -15.34
CA LEU A 270 20.20 -16.25 -16.31
C LEU A 270 20.91 -17.54 -15.86
N ILE A 271 20.37 -18.24 -14.85
CA ILE A 271 20.94 -19.50 -14.36
C ILE A 271 21.03 -20.57 -15.46
N ASP A 272 22.16 -21.28 -15.51
CA ASP A 272 22.37 -22.42 -16.38
C ASP A 272 22.20 -23.76 -15.63
N GLU A 273 22.09 -24.86 -16.37
CA GLU A 273 21.87 -26.19 -15.80
C GLU A 273 22.99 -26.62 -14.84
N LYS A 274 24.25 -26.27 -15.16
CA LYS A 274 25.41 -26.60 -14.32
C LYS A 274 25.33 -25.90 -12.97
N THR A 275 24.97 -24.64 -12.97
CA THR A 275 24.82 -23.83 -11.75
C THR A 275 23.57 -24.25 -10.96
N ALA A 276 22.47 -24.60 -11.62
CA ALA A 276 21.29 -25.12 -10.95
C ALA A 276 21.58 -26.44 -10.23
N LYS A 277 22.24 -27.41 -10.88
CA LYS A 277 22.67 -28.67 -10.23
C LYS A 277 23.63 -28.40 -9.07
N TYR A 278 24.52 -27.43 -9.24
CA TYR A 278 25.44 -27.01 -8.19
C TYR A 278 24.74 -26.46 -6.94
N MET A 279 23.74 -25.60 -7.13
CA MET A 279 22.90 -25.06 -6.06
C MET A 279 22.10 -26.16 -5.36
N ALA A 280 21.47 -27.06 -6.13
CA ALA A 280 20.70 -28.17 -5.60
C ALA A 280 21.56 -29.09 -4.71
N ALA A 281 22.77 -29.45 -5.16
CA ALA A 281 23.71 -30.26 -4.39
C ALA A 281 24.12 -29.63 -3.05
N ARG A 282 24.05 -28.29 -2.94
CA ARG A 282 24.36 -27.52 -1.73
C ARG A 282 23.12 -27.09 -0.95
N LYS A 283 21.92 -27.49 -1.40
CA LYS A 283 20.64 -27.12 -0.78
C LYS A 283 20.43 -25.59 -0.72
N VAL A 284 20.97 -24.86 -1.71
CA VAL A 284 20.74 -23.41 -1.85
C VAL A 284 19.36 -23.18 -2.42
N PHE A 285 18.63 -22.22 -1.84
CA PHE A 285 17.30 -21.83 -2.31
C PHE A 285 17.38 -20.86 -3.49
N LEU A 286 16.36 -20.89 -4.34
CA LEU A 286 16.18 -19.90 -5.40
C LEU A 286 14.78 -19.28 -5.28
N THR A 287 14.72 -17.94 -5.31
CA THR A 287 13.48 -17.16 -5.28
C THR A 287 13.36 -16.33 -6.56
N PRO A 288 12.82 -16.88 -7.66
CA PRO A 288 12.54 -16.12 -8.87
C PRO A 288 11.44 -15.08 -8.62
N THR A 289 11.47 -13.95 -9.32
CA THR A 289 10.52 -12.85 -9.14
C THR A 289 9.93 -12.41 -10.48
N LEU A 290 9.35 -13.35 -11.23
CA LEU A 290 9.04 -13.15 -12.65
C LEU A 290 8.02 -12.02 -12.89
N ILE A 291 7.08 -11.85 -11.96
CA ILE A 291 5.99 -10.90 -12.07
C ILE A 291 6.47 -9.45 -12.09
N THR A 292 7.54 -9.12 -11.37
CA THR A 292 8.06 -7.74 -11.38
C THR A 292 8.48 -7.32 -12.79
N TYR A 293 9.20 -8.19 -13.51
CA TYR A 293 9.65 -7.89 -14.87
C TYR A 293 8.48 -7.81 -15.86
N SER A 294 7.48 -8.69 -15.68
CA SER A 294 6.27 -8.70 -16.50
C SER A 294 5.44 -7.43 -16.31
N GLU A 295 5.26 -6.97 -15.07
CA GLU A 295 4.48 -5.76 -14.78
C GLU A 295 5.22 -4.48 -15.13
N MET A 296 6.54 -4.43 -14.90
CA MET A 296 7.36 -3.30 -15.35
C MET A 296 7.37 -3.13 -16.88
N ALA A 297 7.24 -4.23 -17.64
CA ALA A 297 7.09 -4.21 -19.10
C ALA A 297 5.65 -4.00 -19.59
N SER A 298 4.67 -4.00 -18.68
CA SER A 298 3.26 -4.03 -19.03
C SER A 298 2.79 -2.71 -19.65
N PRO A 299 1.98 -2.73 -20.72
CA PRO A 299 1.38 -1.51 -21.28
C PRO A 299 0.43 -0.80 -20.31
N LYS A 300 0.06 -1.43 -19.18
CA LYS A 300 -0.71 -0.80 -18.10
C LYS A 300 0.09 0.29 -17.38
N TRP A 301 1.41 0.23 -17.44
CA TRP A 301 2.32 1.14 -16.73
C TRP A 301 3.29 1.82 -17.70
N PRO A 302 2.78 2.62 -18.67
CA PRO A 302 3.62 3.22 -19.70
C PRO A 302 4.63 4.21 -19.07
N GLY A 303 5.90 4.00 -19.36
CA GLY A 303 7.00 4.83 -18.86
C GLY A 303 7.42 4.54 -17.42
N PHE A 304 6.96 3.43 -16.81
CA PHE A 304 7.37 3.08 -15.45
C PHE A 304 8.90 2.89 -15.34
N LEU A 305 9.50 2.17 -16.30
CA LEU A 305 10.95 2.03 -16.41
C LEU A 305 11.56 3.09 -17.32
N PRO A 306 12.73 3.67 -16.93
CA PRO A 306 13.60 4.37 -17.86
C PRO A 306 14.03 3.47 -19.03
N VAL A 307 14.32 4.06 -20.19
CA VAL A 307 14.67 3.32 -21.44
C VAL A 307 15.84 2.37 -21.24
N GLU A 308 16.86 2.80 -20.48
CA GLU A 308 18.05 1.99 -20.18
C GLU A 308 17.69 0.73 -19.37
N SER A 309 16.89 0.88 -18.32
CA SER A 309 16.39 -0.24 -17.52
C SER A 309 15.40 -1.13 -18.28
N ALA A 310 14.62 -0.57 -19.22
CA ALA A 310 13.67 -1.35 -20.03
C ALA A 310 14.38 -2.40 -20.90
N SER A 311 15.57 -2.09 -21.40
CA SER A 311 16.39 -3.03 -22.19
C SER A 311 16.88 -4.20 -21.33
N LYS A 312 17.39 -3.90 -20.12
CA LYS A 312 17.78 -4.93 -19.12
C LYS A 312 16.58 -5.81 -18.74
N ASN A 313 15.41 -5.19 -18.53
CA ASN A 313 14.16 -5.88 -18.17
C ASN A 313 13.69 -6.87 -19.25
N ALA A 314 13.76 -6.48 -20.53
CA ALA A 314 13.38 -7.34 -21.64
C ALA A 314 14.26 -8.60 -21.75
N GLU A 315 15.56 -8.48 -21.48
CA GLU A 315 16.51 -9.60 -21.47
C GLU A 315 16.13 -10.63 -20.40
N VAL A 316 15.95 -10.19 -19.15
CA VAL A 316 15.66 -11.10 -18.01
C VAL A 316 14.23 -11.66 -18.04
N LEU A 317 13.27 -10.94 -18.61
CA LEU A 317 11.89 -11.43 -18.78
C LEU A 317 11.84 -12.58 -19.79
N LYS A 318 12.59 -12.48 -20.90
CA LYS A 318 12.64 -13.50 -21.95
C LYS A 318 13.16 -14.83 -21.42
N THR A 319 14.14 -14.81 -20.53
CA THR A 319 14.79 -16.03 -20.01
C THR A 319 14.19 -16.54 -18.70
N GLY A 320 13.41 -15.73 -17.98
CA GLY A 320 12.94 -16.05 -16.63
C GLY A 320 12.15 -17.37 -16.50
N LEU A 321 11.22 -17.65 -17.43
CA LEU A 321 10.49 -18.93 -17.42
C LEU A 321 11.40 -20.13 -17.71
N GLN A 322 12.40 -19.95 -18.58
CA GLN A 322 13.39 -21.00 -18.87
C GLN A 322 14.30 -21.24 -17.65
N ALA A 323 14.72 -20.19 -16.96
CA ALA A 323 15.48 -20.29 -15.71
C ALA A 323 14.70 -21.05 -14.62
N LEU A 324 13.41 -20.75 -14.47
CA LEU A 324 12.52 -21.46 -13.54
C LEU A 324 12.45 -22.96 -13.88
N LYS A 325 12.34 -23.30 -15.17
CA LYS A 325 12.34 -24.68 -15.66
C LYS A 325 13.64 -25.40 -15.32
N ILE A 326 14.79 -24.81 -15.70
CA ILE A 326 16.12 -25.36 -15.44
C ILE A 326 16.33 -25.63 -13.95
N ALA A 327 15.99 -24.66 -13.10
CA ALA A 327 16.15 -24.79 -11.66
C ALA A 327 15.27 -25.90 -11.08
N SER A 328 14.02 -26.02 -11.54
CA SER A 328 13.11 -27.07 -11.10
C SER A 328 13.59 -28.46 -11.53
N GLU A 329 13.99 -28.63 -12.78
CA GLU A 329 14.49 -29.91 -13.33
C GLU A 329 15.80 -30.35 -12.66
N ALA A 330 16.64 -29.40 -12.24
CA ALA A 330 17.86 -29.67 -11.47
C ALA A 330 17.61 -30.01 -10.00
N GLY A 331 16.38 -29.86 -9.49
CA GLY A 331 16.02 -30.13 -8.10
C GLY A 331 16.38 -29.00 -7.12
N VAL A 332 16.51 -27.76 -7.58
CA VAL A 332 16.68 -26.58 -6.71
C VAL A 332 15.38 -26.35 -5.93
N THR A 333 15.50 -26.04 -4.64
CA THR A 333 14.32 -25.68 -3.83
C THR A 333 13.86 -24.27 -4.22
N LEU A 334 12.70 -24.17 -4.85
CA LEU A 334 12.11 -22.92 -5.33
C LEU A 334 11.18 -22.30 -4.28
N CYS A 335 11.31 -20.99 -4.06
CA CYS A 335 10.46 -20.17 -3.22
C CYS A 335 9.68 -19.13 -4.06
N TYR A 336 8.50 -18.75 -3.60
CA TYR A 336 7.68 -17.70 -4.18
C TYR A 336 8.28 -16.32 -3.87
N GLY A 337 8.33 -15.43 -4.85
CA GLY A 337 8.80 -14.05 -4.70
C GLY A 337 8.10 -13.14 -5.69
N SER A 338 7.67 -11.95 -5.26
CA SER A 338 7.01 -10.99 -6.15
C SER A 338 7.90 -9.85 -6.60
N ASP A 339 8.63 -9.21 -5.67
CA ASP A 339 9.56 -8.10 -5.91
C ASP A 339 8.92 -6.89 -6.64
N LEU A 340 7.64 -6.65 -6.37
CA LEU A 340 6.90 -5.56 -7.00
C LEU A 340 7.17 -4.23 -6.29
N LEU A 341 7.35 -3.18 -7.08
CA LEU A 341 7.69 -1.84 -6.59
C LEU A 341 6.54 -0.87 -6.81
N GLY A 342 6.21 -0.10 -5.77
CA GLY A 342 5.24 0.97 -5.80
C GLY A 342 3.85 0.52 -6.23
N PRO A 343 3.24 1.14 -7.26
CA PRO A 343 1.88 0.81 -7.70
C PRO A 343 1.75 -0.60 -8.29
N LEU A 344 2.86 -1.26 -8.63
CA LEU A 344 2.85 -2.60 -9.21
C LEU A 344 2.40 -3.68 -8.21
N GLY A 345 2.44 -3.41 -6.91
CA GLY A 345 2.11 -4.36 -5.85
C GLY A 345 0.71 -4.98 -5.95
N ILE A 346 -0.22 -4.37 -6.69
CA ILE A 346 -1.54 -4.95 -6.98
C ILE A 346 -1.47 -6.30 -7.73
N ALA A 347 -0.36 -6.56 -8.42
CA ALA A 347 -0.15 -7.77 -9.21
C ALA A 347 0.51 -8.90 -8.42
N GLN A 348 0.67 -8.78 -7.10
CA GLN A 348 1.42 -9.73 -6.27
C GLN A 348 1.06 -11.20 -6.53
N THR A 349 -0.22 -11.52 -6.70
CA THR A 349 -0.67 -12.89 -6.93
C THR A 349 -0.39 -13.40 -8.34
N LYS A 350 -0.17 -12.52 -9.33
CA LYS A 350 -0.03 -12.90 -10.75
C LYS A 350 1.23 -13.73 -11.06
N GLU A 351 2.17 -13.82 -10.11
CA GLU A 351 3.29 -14.76 -10.16
C GLU A 351 2.81 -16.22 -10.20
N PHE A 352 1.67 -16.57 -9.57
CA PHE A 352 1.11 -17.93 -9.63
C PHE A 352 0.89 -18.40 -11.07
N ARG A 353 0.33 -17.54 -11.92
CA ARG A 353 0.13 -17.80 -13.36
C ARG A 353 1.43 -17.92 -14.14
N LEU A 354 2.45 -17.15 -13.80
CA LEU A 354 3.74 -17.25 -14.48
C LEU A 354 4.39 -18.59 -14.16
N ARG A 355 4.40 -18.97 -12.89
CA ARG A 355 4.99 -20.23 -12.42
C ARG A 355 4.24 -21.45 -12.94
N SER A 356 2.91 -21.40 -13.04
CA SER A 356 2.09 -22.53 -13.52
C SER A 356 2.30 -22.87 -15.00
N GLN A 357 2.97 -22.01 -15.78
CA GLN A 357 3.33 -22.32 -17.16
C GLN A 357 4.43 -23.39 -17.26
N VAL A 358 5.16 -23.61 -16.17
CA VAL A 358 6.34 -24.48 -16.14
C VAL A 358 6.24 -25.52 -15.01
N LEU A 359 5.67 -25.13 -13.88
CA LEU A 359 5.60 -25.96 -12.68
C LEU A 359 4.19 -26.53 -12.48
N SER A 360 4.12 -27.72 -11.88
CA SER A 360 2.84 -28.29 -11.43
C SER A 360 2.21 -27.45 -10.30
N ALA A 361 0.88 -27.52 -10.15
CA ALA A 361 0.17 -26.83 -9.07
C ALA A 361 0.76 -27.13 -7.68
N LYS A 362 1.15 -28.41 -7.43
CA LYS A 362 1.87 -28.83 -6.22
C LYS A 362 3.16 -28.04 -6.02
N GLN A 363 4.04 -28.00 -7.02
CA GLN A 363 5.33 -27.29 -6.91
C GLN A 363 5.15 -25.79 -6.70
N VAL A 364 4.16 -25.19 -7.38
CA VAL A 364 3.84 -23.76 -7.19
C VAL A 364 3.34 -23.51 -5.77
N LEU A 365 2.40 -24.32 -5.26
CA LEU A 365 1.90 -24.19 -3.89
C LEU A 365 3.01 -24.40 -2.86
N GLN A 366 3.87 -25.40 -3.05
CA GLN A 366 5.03 -25.64 -2.18
C GLN A 366 5.95 -24.43 -2.11
N SER A 367 6.17 -23.75 -3.24
CA SER A 367 7.03 -22.56 -3.30
C SER A 367 6.51 -21.40 -2.43
N ALA A 368 5.19 -21.29 -2.24
CA ALA A 368 4.55 -20.26 -1.42
C ALA A 368 4.13 -20.73 -0.01
N THR A 369 4.51 -21.96 0.38
CA THR A 369 4.15 -22.55 1.68
C THR A 369 5.36 -23.24 2.32
N VAL A 370 5.55 -24.53 2.12
CA VAL A 370 6.55 -25.34 2.83
C VAL A 370 7.99 -25.02 2.44
N ASN A 371 8.27 -24.71 1.18
CA ASN A 371 9.63 -24.31 0.77
C ASN A 371 9.97 -22.92 1.31
N ALA A 372 9.00 -22.01 1.27
CA ALA A 372 9.12 -20.69 1.84
C ALA A 372 9.36 -20.76 3.36
N ALA A 373 8.58 -21.56 4.10
CA ALA A 373 8.78 -21.78 5.52
C ALA A 373 10.19 -22.30 5.83
N ARG A 374 10.72 -23.24 5.03
CA ARG A 374 12.10 -23.74 5.15
C ARG A 374 13.17 -22.66 4.90
N LEU A 375 12.99 -21.81 3.90
CA LEU A 375 13.90 -20.68 3.66
C LEU A 375 13.94 -19.74 4.87
N LEU A 376 12.78 -19.51 5.49
CA LEU A 376 12.64 -18.68 6.68
C LEU A 376 13.11 -19.35 7.98
N ARG A 377 13.51 -20.64 7.94
CA ARG A 377 13.80 -21.47 9.11
C ARG A 377 12.61 -21.57 10.07
N GLN A 378 11.42 -21.76 9.50
CA GLN A 378 10.12 -21.85 10.18
C GLN A 378 9.34 -23.09 9.74
N GLU A 379 10.00 -24.11 9.19
CA GLU A 379 9.37 -25.33 8.68
C GLU A 379 8.64 -26.17 9.74
N GLU A 380 8.96 -25.94 11.02
CA GLU A 380 8.30 -26.57 12.17
C GLU A 380 7.12 -25.76 12.72
N PHE A 381 6.84 -24.58 12.13
CA PHE A 381 5.83 -23.65 12.66
C PHE A 381 4.88 -23.06 11.59
N LEU A 382 5.34 -22.91 10.35
CA LEU A 382 4.59 -22.28 9.24
C LEU A 382 4.45 -23.21 8.02
N GLY A 383 3.55 -22.84 7.11
CA GLY A 383 3.43 -23.45 5.78
C GLY A 383 2.65 -24.77 5.74
N GLN A 384 2.08 -25.24 6.85
CA GLN A 384 1.25 -26.44 6.93
C GLN A 384 0.09 -26.26 7.91
N ILE A 385 -1.00 -27.01 7.71
CA ILE A 385 -2.09 -27.16 8.68
C ILE A 385 -1.81 -28.43 9.48
N LYS A 386 -1.03 -28.29 10.56
CA LYS A 386 -0.56 -29.40 11.38
C LYS A 386 -0.59 -29.02 12.85
N VAL A 387 -0.88 -29.97 13.73
CA VAL A 387 -0.93 -29.74 15.19
C VAL A 387 0.34 -29.04 15.68
N GLY A 388 0.17 -27.96 16.44
CA GLY A 388 1.24 -27.13 16.97
C GLY A 388 1.75 -26.02 16.03
N PHE A 389 1.34 -26.02 14.76
CA PHE A 389 1.71 -24.96 13.81
C PHE A 389 0.87 -23.71 14.04
N SER A 390 1.37 -22.57 13.58
CA SER A 390 0.62 -21.32 13.59
C SER A 390 -0.70 -21.49 12.82
N ALA A 391 -1.79 -20.96 13.36
CA ALA A 391 -3.08 -20.92 12.69
C ALA A 391 -3.13 -19.80 11.63
N ASP A 392 -2.23 -19.91 10.65
CA ASP A 392 -2.17 -19.09 9.45
C ASP A 392 -2.81 -19.89 8.31
N LEU A 393 -4.07 -19.59 7.97
CA LEU A 393 -4.88 -20.35 7.02
C LEU A 393 -5.67 -19.47 6.05
N LEU A 394 -5.96 -20.03 4.89
CA LEU A 394 -6.88 -19.48 3.90
C LEU A 394 -8.09 -20.39 3.77
N VAL A 395 -9.28 -19.80 3.70
CA VAL A 395 -10.51 -20.51 3.34
C VAL A 395 -10.78 -20.25 1.86
N LEU A 396 -10.81 -21.31 1.06
CA LEU A 396 -10.99 -21.24 -0.40
C LEU A 396 -12.28 -21.95 -0.82
N ASN A 397 -12.91 -21.48 -1.90
CA ASN A 397 -14.08 -22.13 -2.47
C ASN A 397 -13.76 -23.15 -3.59
N LYS A 398 -12.48 -23.33 -3.93
CA LYS A 398 -12.01 -24.25 -4.97
C LYS A 398 -10.66 -24.86 -4.56
N ASN A 399 -10.35 -26.05 -5.08
CA ASN A 399 -9.13 -26.78 -4.80
C ASN A 399 -7.90 -26.14 -5.50
N PRO A 400 -6.89 -25.64 -4.76
CA PRO A 400 -5.69 -25.05 -5.37
C PRO A 400 -4.78 -26.07 -6.05
N LEU A 401 -4.89 -27.37 -5.72
CA LEU A 401 -4.09 -28.43 -6.33
C LEU A 401 -4.63 -28.86 -7.71
N GLU A 402 -5.91 -28.61 -7.97
CA GLU A 402 -6.51 -28.79 -9.30
C GLU A 402 -6.32 -27.56 -10.19
N ASP A 403 -6.42 -26.36 -9.60
CA ASP A 403 -6.27 -25.10 -10.32
C ASP A 403 -5.57 -24.06 -9.44
N ILE A 404 -4.27 -23.90 -9.63
CA ILE A 404 -3.46 -22.95 -8.86
C ILE A 404 -3.80 -21.49 -9.19
N LEU A 405 -4.43 -21.24 -10.35
CA LEU A 405 -4.79 -19.88 -10.80
C LEU A 405 -5.90 -19.26 -9.95
N ILE A 406 -6.52 -20.01 -9.03
CA ILE A 406 -7.47 -19.42 -8.09
C ILE A 406 -6.84 -18.34 -7.21
N PHE A 407 -5.54 -18.44 -6.92
CA PHE A 407 -4.82 -17.42 -6.15
C PHE A 407 -4.65 -16.11 -6.93
N ASP A 408 -4.69 -16.12 -8.26
CA ASP A 408 -4.71 -14.90 -9.08
C ASP A 408 -6.01 -14.10 -8.91
N LEU A 409 -7.08 -14.72 -8.41
CA LEU A 409 -8.43 -14.17 -8.33
C LEU A 409 -8.95 -14.23 -6.88
N PRO A 410 -8.25 -13.61 -5.90
CA PRO A 410 -8.62 -13.68 -4.50
C PRO A 410 -10.04 -13.13 -4.26
N GLU A 411 -10.46 -12.13 -5.03
CA GLU A 411 -11.81 -11.57 -4.99
C GLU A 411 -12.92 -12.55 -5.38
N LYS A 412 -12.56 -13.68 -6.01
CA LYS A 412 -13.49 -14.76 -6.39
C LYS A 412 -13.30 -16.03 -5.58
N HIS A 413 -12.06 -16.39 -5.23
CA HIS A 413 -11.77 -17.69 -4.62
C HIS A 413 -11.31 -17.67 -3.16
N LEU A 414 -10.71 -16.58 -2.69
CA LEU A 414 -10.29 -16.43 -1.29
C LEU A 414 -11.45 -15.92 -0.44
N LEU A 415 -12.04 -16.77 0.39
CA LEU A 415 -13.21 -16.44 1.20
C LEU A 415 -12.84 -15.74 2.50
N ALA A 416 -11.78 -16.20 3.15
CA ALA A 416 -11.26 -15.62 4.38
C ALA A 416 -9.77 -15.88 4.55
N VAL A 417 -9.10 -14.97 5.27
CA VAL A 417 -7.70 -15.03 5.69
C VAL A 417 -7.67 -15.08 7.20
N ILE A 418 -7.05 -16.13 7.73
CA ILE A 418 -6.83 -16.35 9.15
C ILE A 418 -5.33 -16.23 9.40
N LYS A 419 -4.93 -15.40 10.35
CA LYS A 419 -3.54 -15.25 10.78
C LYS A 419 -3.48 -15.35 12.29
N GLU A 420 -2.61 -16.21 12.83
CA GLU A 420 -2.47 -16.49 14.26
C GLU A 420 -3.83 -16.77 14.92
N GLY A 421 -4.68 -17.52 14.22
CA GLY A 421 -6.02 -17.91 14.68
C GLY A 421 -7.08 -16.80 14.64
N ARG A 422 -6.75 -15.63 14.11
CA ARG A 422 -7.69 -14.50 13.96
C ARG A 422 -8.16 -14.37 12.53
N VAL A 423 -9.45 -14.14 12.33
CA VAL A 423 -10.00 -13.81 11.02
C VAL A 423 -9.69 -12.34 10.70
N GLU A 424 -8.63 -12.12 9.91
CA GLU A 424 -8.12 -10.78 9.54
C GLU A 424 -8.90 -10.16 8.38
N ALA A 425 -9.34 -10.99 7.44
CA ALA A 425 -10.13 -10.57 6.30
C ALA A 425 -11.15 -11.65 5.95
N SER A 426 -12.40 -11.27 5.73
CA SER A 426 -13.43 -12.22 5.31
C SER A 426 -14.50 -11.57 4.45
N ARG A 427 -14.96 -12.32 3.44
CA ARG A 427 -16.18 -12.06 2.68
C ARG A 427 -17.20 -13.19 2.81
N TRP A 428 -16.94 -14.14 3.71
CA TRP A 428 -17.84 -15.25 3.97
C TRP A 428 -18.65 -14.97 5.22
N SER A 429 -19.97 -14.84 5.07
CA SER A 429 -20.88 -14.48 6.16
C SER A 429 -20.85 -15.42 7.36
N LYS A 430 -20.43 -16.68 7.18
CA LYS A 430 -20.28 -17.66 8.26
C LYS A 430 -19.01 -17.47 9.11
N LEU A 431 -18.08 -16.64 8.68
CA LEU A 431 -16.79 -16.43 9.35
C LEU A 431 -16.46 -14.92 9.36
N PRO A 432 -17.06 -14.12 10.24
CA PRO A 432 -16.82 -12.67 10.31
C PRO A 432 -15.38 -12.33 10.74
N GLU A 433 -14.91 -11.12 10.40
CA GLU A 433 -13.60 -10.60 10.83
C GLU A 433 -13.58 -10.43 12.36
N ASP A 434 -12.54 -10.92 13.04
CA ASP A 434 -12.37 -10.80 14.51
C ASP A 434 -11.98 -9.39 14.94
N ILE A 435 -11.34 -8.67 14.02
CA ILE A 435 -10.84 -7.33 14.28
C ILE A 435 -11.97 -6.37 13.93
N MET A 436 -12.64 -5.88 14.97
CA MET A 436 -13.49 -4.70 14.91
C MET A 436 -12.62 -3.53 14.42
N ARG A 437 -12.77 -3.15 13.16
CA ARG A 437 -12.25 -1.87 12.69
C ARG A 437 -13.00 -0.77 13.45
N PRO A 438 -12.35 0.31 13.88
CA PRO A 438 -13.08 1.52 14.22
C PRO A 438 -14.01 1.85 13.04
N GLY A 439 -15.33 1.73 13.23
CA GLY A 439 -16.34 1.96 12.19
C GLY A 439 -17.05 0.75 11.57
N LYS A 440 -16.85 -0.49 12.03
CA LYS A 440 -17.80 -1.60 11.77
C LYS A 440 -18.59 -1.90 13.04
N ASP A 441 -19.87 -1.54 13.04
CA ASP A 441 -20.76 -1.48 14.20
C ASP A 441 -20.85 -2.75 15.07
N GLN A 442 -20.83 -2.51 16.39
CA GLN A 442 -21.61 -3.26 17.36
C GLN A 442 -22.97 -2.56 17.50
N THR A 443 -23.91 -2.86 16.59
CA THR A 443 -25.37 -2.89 16.82
C THR A 443 -26.07 -3.16 15.49
N THR A 444 -27.15 -3.92 15.51
CA THR A 444 -28.03 -4.28 14.37
C THR A 444 -27.57 -5.46 13.48
N GLY A 445 -27.63 -6.66 14.06
CA GLY A 445 -28.06 -7.83 13.29
C GLY A 445 -29.55 -7.73 12.97
N LEU A 446 -29.92 -8.22 11.77
CA LEU A 446 -31.24 -8.18 11.09
C LEU A 446 -31.58 -6.84 10.41
N PHE A 447 -31.92 -6.95 9.11
CA PHE A 447 -32.38 -5.90 8.18
C PHE A 447 -31.32 -5.08 7.43
N MET A 448 -30.49 -5.68 6.58
CA MET A 448 -29.95 -4.99 5.38
C MET A 448 -29.44 -6.00 4.33
N ALA A 449 -30.34 -6.85 3.85
CA ALA A 449 -30.09 -7.72 2.69
C ALA A 449 -31.14 -7.46 1.60
N SER A 450 -31.29 -6.20 1.19
CA SER A 450 -31.90 -5.79 -0.08
C SER A 450 -31.81 -4.27 -0.12
N PHE A 451 -31.01 -3.69 -1.03
CA PHE A 451 -30.98 -2.27 -1.46
C PHE A 451 -29.61 -1.81 -1.99
N ILE A 452 -28.63 -2.70 -2.18
CA ILE A 452 -27.38 -2.38 -2.91
C ILE A 452 -27.55 -2.79 -4.37
N THR A 453 -28.33 -2.01 -5.10
CA THR A 453 -28.23 -1.84 -6.56
C THR A 453 -29.02 -0.58 -6.89
N THR A 454 -28.47 0.25 -7.78
CA THR A 454 -28.99 1.58 -8.19
C THR A 454 -28.91 2.68 -7.14
N ILE A 455 -27.80 3.42 -7.14
CA ILE A 455 -27.66 4.90 -7.17
C ILE A 455 -26.19 5.19 -6.81
N ASN A 456 -25.29 5.22 -7.80
CA ASN A 456 -24.04 6.01 -7.78
C ASN A 456 -23.21 5.84 -9.07
N ALA A 457 -23.85 6.04 -10.21
CA ALA A 457 -23.16 6.07 -11.51
C ALA A 457 -22.94 7.48 -12.06
N ARG A 458 -23.10 8.56 -11.27
CA ARG A 458 -23.15 9.93 -11.85
C ARG A 458 -22.39 11.08 -11.18
N SER A 459 -21.64 10.89 -10.08
CA SER A 459 -20.65 11.90 -9.67
C SER A 459 -19.28 11.54 -10.27
N LYS A 460 -18.85 12.32 -11.28
CA LYS A 460 -17.46 12.26 -11.78
C LYS A 460 -16.53 12.62 -10.61
N GLY A 461 -15.44 11.87 -10.45
CA GLY A 461 -14.44 12.04 -9.38
C GLY A 461 -13.79 13.43 -9.34
N PRO A 462 -12.89 13.70 -8.37
CA PRO A 462 -12.27 15.00 -8.18
C PRO A 462 -11.63 15.50 -9.48
N PHE A 463 -11.75 16.81 -9.72
CA PHE A 463 -11.25 17.45 -10.93
C PHE A 463 -9.77 17.11 -11.15
N ARG A 464 -9.47 16.51 -12.31
CA ARG A 464 -8.10 16.35 -12.78
C ARG A 464 -7.80 17.53 -13.71
N PRO A 465 -6.96 18.50 -13.31
CA PRO A 465 -6.55 19.55 -14.22
C PRO A 465 -5.89 18.94 -15.46
N ARG A 466 -6.15 19.51 -16.64
CA ARG A 466 -5.39 19.16 -17.85
C ARG A 466 -3.90 19.40 -17.59
N ALA A 467 -3.05 18.49 -18.06
CA ALA A 467 -1.62 18.53 -17.82
C ALA A 467 -1.05 19.90 -18.23
N ALA A 468 -0.60 20.68 -17.25
CA ALA A 468 0.25 21.83 -17.50
C ALA A 468 1.55 21.31 -18.13
N HIS A 469 1.93 21.85 -19.29
CA HIS A 469 3.23 21.56 -19.87
C HIS A 469 4.32 22.06 -18.91
N LYS A 470 5.37 21.26 -18.68
CA LYS A 470 6.54 21.69 -17.91
C LYS A 470 7.06 23.01 -18.50
N GLY A 471 6.99 24.10 -17.72
CA GLY A 471 7.38 25.45 -18.15
C GLY A 471 6.26 26.50 -18.24
N THR A 472 5.00 26.19 -17.90
CA THR A 472 3.93 27.20 -17.81
C THR A 472 3.92 27.89 -16.44
N THR A 473 3.55 29.18 -16.40
CA THR A 473 3.43 30.00 -15.18
C THR A 473 2.53 29.33 -14.11
N ASN A 474 1.38 28.77 -14.52
CA ASN A 474 0.47 28.00 -13.66
C ASN A 474 1.10 26.78 -12.96
N TYR A 475 2.11 26.14 -13.56
CA TYR A 475 2.82 25.00 -12.94
C TYR A 475 3.78 25.48 -11.83
N GLN A 476 4.45 26.61 -12.05
CA GLN A 476 5.37 27.22 -11.09
C GLN A 476 4.61 27.81 -9.89
N LEU A 477 3.50 28.48 -10.14
CA LEU A 477 2.58 28.98 -9.10
C LEU A 477 2.06 27.88 -8.17
N ARG A 478 1.72 26.72 -8.73
CA ARG A 478 1.27 25.56 -7.96
C ARG A 478 2.38 24.99 -7.07
N GLN A 479 3.60 24.87 -7.59
CA GLN A 479 4.73 24.44 -6.77
C GLN A 479 5.05 25.43 -5.65
N PHE A 480 4.90 26.74 -5.90
CA PHE A 480 5.09 27.78 -4.90
C PHE A 480 4.02 27.71 -3.79
N ALA A 481 2.75 27.53 -4.15
CA ALA A 481 1.65 27.34 -3.21
C ALA A 481 1.86 26.07 -2.35
N GLU A 482 2.24 24.95 -2.97
CA GLU A 482 2.54 23.67 -2.30
C GLU A 482 3.75 23.78 -1.36
N ALA A 483 4.79 24.52 -1.73
CA ALA A 483 5.98 24.74 -0.90
C ALA A 483 5.73 25.66 0.32
N THR A 484 4.85 26.66 0.18
CA THR A 484 4.61 27.66 1.23
C THR A 484 3.67 27.14 2.33
N LEU A 485 2.81 26.15 2.02
CA LEU A 485 1.98 25.45 3.01
C LEU A 485 2.79 24.68 4.06
N GLY A 486 4.07 24.35 3.79
CA GLY A 486 5.00 23.74 4.74
C GLY A 486 5.77 24.73 5.65
N SER A 487 5.63 26.04 5.43
CA SER A 487 6.47 27.08 6.07
C SER A 487 5.97 27.60 7.42
N GLY A 488 4.85 27.07 7.93
CA GLY A 488 4.33 27.37 9.27
C GLY A 488 3.47 28.65 9.40
N SER A 489 3.22 29.40 8.32
CA SER A 489 2.29 30.56 8.34
C SER A 489 1.39 30.57 7.11
N LEU A 490 0.08 30.33 7.30
CA LEU A 490 -0.91 30.36 6.21
C LEU A 490 -1.04 31.76 5.60
N ARG A 491 -0.85 32.82 6.40
CA ARG A 491 -0.87 34.21 5.91
C ARG A 491 0.23 34.48 4.88
N LYS A 492 1.38 33.83 4.97
CA LYS A 492 2.43 33.92 3.93
C LYS A 492 2.06 33.13 2.69
N ALA A 493 1.35 32.01 2.84
CA ALA A 493 0.97 31.13 1.74
C ALA A 493 -0.09 31.71 0.79
N VAL A 494 -0.89 32.67 1.24
CA VAL A 494 -1.95 33.29 0.41
C VAL A 494 -1.47 34.50 -0.40
N LYS A 495 -0.28 35.03 -0.12
CA LYS A 495 0.26 36.22 -0.80
C LYS A 495 0.54 35.92 -2.27
N LEU A 496 0.25 36.89 -3.13
CA LEU A 496 0.67 36.84 -4.53
C LEU A 496 2.20 36.75 -4.57
N PRO A 497 2.79 35.73 -5.21
CA PRO A 497 4.25 35.63 -5.31
C PRO A 497 4.83 36.77 -6.18
N ASP A 498 6.06 37.17 -5.87
CA ASP A 498 6.72 38.27 -6.57
C ASP A 498 6.89 37.95 -8.07
N GLY A 499 6.36 38.83 -8.93
CA GLY A 499 6.49 38.73 -10.38
C GLY A 499 5.38 37.92 -11.08
N GLU A 500 4.38 37.45 -10.34
CA GLU A 500 3.30 36.60 -10.87
C GLU A 500 2.03 37.40 -11.23
N ASP A 501 1.22 36.87 -12.15
CA ASP A 501 -0.06 37.47 -12.52
C ASP A 501 -1.16 37.17 -11.48
N LEU A 502 -1.88 38.21 -11.07
CA LEU A 502 -2.94 38.09 -10.07
C LEU A 502 -4.08 37.18 -10.53
N ASN A 503 -4.49 37.22 -11.80
CA ASN A 503 -5.60 36.40 -12.26
C ASN A 503 -5.20 34.92 -12.38
N GLU A 504 -3.96 34.63 -12.78
CA GLU A 504 -3.41 33.27 -12.76
C GLU A 504 -3.35 32.72 -11.32
N TRP A 505 -2.88 33.53 -10.37
CA TRP A 505 -2.85 33.17 -8.95
C TRP A 505 -4.24 32.85 -8.38
N LEU A 506 -5.22 33.70 -8.69
CA LEU A 506 -6.61 33.49 -8.28
C LEU A 506 -7.23 32.25 -8.96
N ALA A 507 -6.89 31.99 -10.23
CA ALA A 507 -7.38 30.85 -10.99
C ALA A 507 -6.90 29.52 -10.42
N VAL A 508 -5.62 29.42 -10.04
CA VAL A 508 -5.05 28.22 -9.43
C VAL A 508 -5.71 27.94 -8.07
N ASN A 509 -5.80 28.97 -7.22
CA ASN A 509 -6.29 28.79 -5.85
C ASN A 509 -7.79 28.48 -5.79
N VAL A 510 -8.64 29.02 -6.69
CA VAL A 510 -10.07 28.65 -6.70
C VAL A 510 -10.28 27.17 -7.06
N VAL A 511 -9.43 26.60 -7.91
CA VAL A 511 -9.43 25.17 -8.24
C VAL A 511 -9.02 24.34 -7.02
N ASP A 512 -8.02 24.78 -6.28
CA ASP A 512 -7.56 24.11 -5.07
C ASP A 512 -8.63 24.14 -3.96
N PHE A 513 -9.27 25.30 -3.72
CA PHE A 513 -10.39 25.39 -2.78
C PHE A 513 -11.59 24.55 -3.20
N TYR A 514 -11.92 24.51 -4.49
CA TYR A 514 -12.97 23.63 -5.01
C TYR A 514 -12.68 22.17 -4.66
N ASN A 515 -11.45 21.70 -4.91
CA ASN A 515 -11.05 20.32 -4.61
C ASN A 515 -11.07 20.03 -3.10
N GLN A 516 -10.57 20.95 -2.26
CA GLN A 516 -10.57 20.79 -0.81
C GLN A 516 -11.98 20.71 -0.24
N ILE A 517 -12.88 21.60 -0.67
CA ILE A 517 -14.27 21.62 -0.24
C ILE A 517 -15.00 20.35 -0.72
N ASN A 518 -14.73 19.89 -1.95
CA ASN A 518 -15.31 18.66 -2.47
C ASN A 518 -14.87 17.42 -1.66
N LEU A 519 -13.62 17.37 -1.22
CA LEU A 519 -13.13 16.30 -0.34
C LEU A 519 -13.78 16.36 1.06
N LEU A 520 -13.86 17.55 1.66
CA LEU A 520 -14.51 17.74 2.97
C LEU A 520 -16.00 17.38 2.92
N TYR A 521 -16.72 17.83 1.90
CA TYR A 521 -18.13 17.49 1.73
C TYR A 521 -18.32 16.01 1.38
N GLY A 522 -17.41 15.44 0.59
CA GLY A 522 -17.38 14.01 0.26
C GLY A 522 -17.34 13.12 1.51
N SER A 523 -16.61 13.51 2.56
CA SER A 523 -16.58 12.75 3.82
C SER A 523 -17.89 12.76 4.62
N ILE A 524 -18.80 13.69 4.36
CA ILE A 524 -20.08 13.80 5.08
C ILE A 524 -21.30 13.48 4.22
N THR A 525 -21.10 13.08 2.95
CA THR A 525 -22.20 12.90 1.99
C THR A 525 -23.19 11.82 2.45
N GLU A 526 -22.74 10.79 3.16
CA GLU A 526 -23.63 9.75 3.73
C GLU A 526 -24.53 10.27 4.87
N PHE A 527 -24.15 11.40 5.50
CA PHE A 527 -24.88 12.01 6.61
C PHE A 527 -25.71 13.23 6.20
N CYS A 528 -25.49 13.76 5.00
CA CYS A 528 -26.23 14.88 4.41
C CYS A 528 -27.25 14.38 3.39
N SER A 529 -28.51 14.23 3.81
CA SER A 529 -29.60 13.68 3.01
C SER A 529 -30.75 14.69 2.90
N PRO A 530 -31.69 14.55 1.95
CA PRO A 530 -32.89 15.39 1.92
C PRO A 530 -33.75 15.30 3.18
N GLN A 531 -33.60 14.23 3.97
CA GLN A 531 -34.31 14.05 5.23
C GLN A 531 -33.60 14.76 6.39
N SER A 532 -32.27 14.65 6.48
CA SER A 532 -31.47 15.30 7.53
C SER A 532 -31.25 16.80 7.26
N CYS A 533 -31.18 17.20 6.00
CA CYS A 533 -30.94 18.57 5.54
C CYS A 533 -31.93 18.96 4.43
N PRO A 534 -33.22 19.13 4.76
CA PRO A 534 -34.29 19.42 3.78
C PRO A 534 -34.17 20.79 3.10
N GLU A 535 -33.38 21.69 3.68
CA GLU A 535 -33.09 23.02 3.16
C GLU A 535 -31.57 23.25 3.19
N MET A 536 -31.02 23.86 2.14
CA MET A 536 -29.65 24.39 2.18
C MET A 536 -29.62 25.66 3.02
N LYS A 537 -29.25 25.53 4.29
CA LYS A 537 -29.06 26.66 5.22
C LYS A 537 -27.85 26.44 6.11
N ALA A 538 -27.39 27.52 6.71
CA ALA A 538 -26.39 27.47 7.77
C ALA A 538 -27.06 27.68 9.14
N THR A 539 -28.01 28.61 9.25
CA THR A 539 -28.92 28.74 10.38
C THR A 539 -30.31 29.11 9.86
N ASP A 540 -31.32 29.18 10.72
CA ASP A 540 -32.67 29.60 10.30
C ASP A 540 -32.72 31.06 9.78
N GLU A 541 -31.73 31.88 10.12
CA GLU A 541 -31.57 33.26 9.61
C GLU A 541 -30.82 33.31 8.27
N PHE A 542 -30.05 32.26 7.94
CA PHE A 542 -29.19 32.19 6.75
C PHE A 542 -29.56 30.99 5.88
N GLU A 543 -30.64 31.14 5.11
CA GLU A 543 -31.06 30.21 4.07
C GLU A 543 -30.43 30.54 2.71
N TYR A 544 -29.99 29.51 1.98
CA TYR A 544 -29.37 29.63 0.67
C TYR A 544 -30.26 29.06 -0.44
N LEU A 545 -30.83 29.96 -1.23
CA LEU A 545 -31.64 29.60 -2.40
C LEU A 545 -30.76 29.38 -3.63
N TRP A 546 -31.13 28.42 -4.47
CA TRP A 546 -30.46 28.16 -5.74
C TRP A 546 -31.10 28.96 -6.86
N GLN A 547 -30.27 29.51 -7.74
CA GLN A 547 -30.70 30.18 -8.96
C GLN A 547 -29.61 30.01 -10.03
N ASP A 548 -30.03 29.64 -11.23
CA ASP A 548 -29.20 29.54 -12.43
C ASP A 548 -29.94 30.04 -13.68
N SER A 549 -29.23 30.10 -14.81
CA SER A 549 -29.75 30.59 -16.08
C SER A 549 -30.55 29.55 -16.88
N GLU A 550 -30.50 28.28 -16.49
CA GLU A 550 -31.02 27.16 -17.28
C GLU A 550 -32.33 26.61 -16.70
N ASN A 551 -32.25 25.99 -15.52
CA ASN A 551 -33.30 25.17 -14.92
C ASN A 551 -34.01 25.89 -13.76
N TYR A 552 -33.31 26.81 -13.06
CA TYR A 552 -33.83 27.49 -11.87
C TYR A 552 -33.75 29.01 -12.02
N LYS A 553 -34.61 29.56 -12.88
CA LYS A 553 -34.62 31.01 -13.23
C LYS A 553 -35.01 31.94 -12.06
N ARG A 554 -35.63 31.40 -11.01
CA ARG A 554 -36.00 32.13 -9.79
C ARG A 554 -35.31 31.48 -8.57
N PRO A 555 -34.99 32.24 -7.51
CA PRO A 555 -34.47 31.68 -6.27
C PRO A 555 -35.39 30.56 -5.75
N THR A 556 -34.85 29.35 -5.68
CA THR A 556 -35.60 28.13 -5.40
C THR A 556 -35.02 27.43 -4.17
N LYS A 557 -35.89 27.04 -3.24
CA LYS A 557 -35.55 26.21 -2.08
C LYS A 557 -35.24 24.79 -2.53
N MET A 558 -34.22 24.18 -1.97
CA MET A 558 -33.89 22.77 -2.23
C MET A 558 -33.10 22.17 -1.05
N PRO A 559 -33.10 20.84 -0.93
CA PRO A 559 -32.26 20.14 0.03
C PRO A 559 -30.77 20.48 -0.10
N ALA A 560 -30.06 20.50 1.02
CA ALA A 560 -28.62 20.76 1.04
C ALA A 560 -27.81 19.85 0.10
N PRO A 561 -28.00 18.52 0.05
CA PRO A 561 -27.22 17.69 -0.87
C PRO A 561 -27.49 18.00 -2.34
N GLN A 562 -28.74 18.32 -2.70
CA GLN A 562 -29.08 18.74 -4.06
C GLN A 562 -28.46 20.09 -4.41
N TYR A 563 -28.46 21.03 -3.46
CA TYR A 563 -27.82 22.32 -3.62
C TYR A 563 -26.32 22.17 -3.88
N VAL A 564 -25.65 21.37 -3.06
CA VAL A 564 -24.20 21.16 -3.18
C VAL A 564 -23.86 20.45 -4.49
N GLU A 565 -24.68 19.49 -4.94
CA GLU A 565 -24.53 18.87 -6.26
C GLU A 565 -24.60 19.91 -7.40
N HIS A 566 -25.64 20.74 -7.42
CA HIS A 566 -25.78 21.81 -8.41
C HIS A 566 -24.63 22.83 -8.33
N LEU A 567 -24.18 23.17 -7.12
CA LEU A 567 -23.06 24.05 -6.89
C LEU A 567 -21.77 23.49 -7.45
N MET A 568 -21.41 22.26 -7.12
CA MET A 568 -20.17 21.64 -7.57
C MET A 568 -20.15 21.45 -9.08
N ALA A 569 -21.29 21.10 -9.68
CA ALA A 569 -21.44 21.04 -11.13
C ALA A 569 -21.26 22.41 -11.81
N TRP A 570 -21.83 23.47 -11.22
CA TRP A 570 -21.69 24.84 -11.72
C TRP A 570 -20.26 25.38 -11.58
N VAL A 571 -19.59 25.11 -10.46
CA VAL A 571 -18.18 25.50 -10.27
C VAL A 571 -17.29 24.80 -11.29
N GLN A 572 -17.48 23.48 -11.46
CA GLN A 572 -16.75 22.67 -12.43
C GLN A 572 -16.92 23.18 -13.87
N SER A 573 -18.15 23.51 -14.29
CA SER A 573 -18.40 24.01 -15.65
C SER A 573 -17.77 25.37 -15.93
N ASN A 574 -17.63 26.21 -14.90
CA ASN A 574 -16.91 27.49 -15.02
C ASN A 574 -15.40 27.28 -15.11
N ILE A 575 -14.83 26.41 -14.26
CA ILE A 575 -13.39 26.08 -14.27
C ILE A 575 -12.98 25.42 -15.60
N ASP A 576 -13.84 24.57 -16.18
CA ASP A 576 -13.57 23.89 -17.46
C ASP A 576 -13.71 24.80 -18.68
N ASN A 577 -14.27 26.00 -18.53
CA ASN A 577 -14.51 26.91 -19.64
C ASN A 577 -13.22 27.67 -20.00
N GLU A 578 -12.55 27.26 -21.09
CA GLU A 578 -11.31 27.89 -21.60
C GLU A 578 -11.45 29.39 -21.89
N GLN A 579 -12.66 29.92 -22.05
CA GLN A 579 -12.88 31.37 -22.22
C GLN A 579 -12.86 32.13 -20.90
N MET A 580 -13.22 31.48 -19.80
CA MET A 580 -13.22 32.06 -18.45
C MET A 580 -11.92 31.76 -17.71
N PHE A 581 -11.38 30.55 -17.87
CA PHE A 581 -10.13 30.06 -17.29
C PHE A 581 -9.17 29.65 -18.41
N PRO A 582 -8.50 30.63 -19.07
CA PRO A 582 -7.53 30.34 -20.12
C PRO A 582 -6.35 29.54 -19.57
N SER A 583 -5.99 28.46 -20.28
CA SER A 583 -4.87 27.58 -19.92
C SER A 583 -3.64 27.74 -20.82
N ARG A 584 -3.76 28.56 -21.89
CA ARG A 584 -2.68 28.81 -22.86
C ARG A 584 -1.91 30.07 -22.47
N ILE A 585 -0.58 29.98 -22.48
CA ILE A 585 0.33 31.10 -22.21
C ILE A 585 0.02 32.26 -23.17
N GLY A 586 -0.12 33.47 -22.62
CA GLY A 586 -0.33 34.70 -23.39
C GLY A 586 -1.79 35.01 -23.74
N VAL A 587 -2.76 34.20 -23.30
CA VAL A 587 -4.19 34.51 -23.43
C VAL A 587 -4.67 35.26 -22.19
N PRO A 588 -5.16 36.51 -22.30
CA PRO A 588 -5.61 37.28 -21.14
C PRO A 588 -6.94 36.76 -20.61
N PHE A 589 -7.14 36.86 -19.28
CA PHE A 589 -8.43 36.58 -18.63
C PHE A 589 -9.50 37.59 -19.08
N PRO A 590 -10.78 37.18 -19.17
CA PRO A 590 -11.86 38.08 -19.54
C PRO A 590 -12.10 39.14 -18.46
N LYS A 591 -12.60 40.33 -18.85
CA LYS A 591 -12.90 41.43 -17.92
C LYS A 591 -13.90 41.06 -16.82
N THR A 592 -14.70 40.02 -17.03
CA THR A 592 -15.70 39.50 -16.08
C THR A 592 -15.12 38.49 -15.09
N PHE A 593 -13.84 38.08 -15.23
CA PHE A 593 -13.23 37.02 -14.45
C PHE A 593 -13.27 37.27 -12.95
N THR A 594 -12.85 38.45 -12.49
CA THR A 594 -12.87 38.81 -11.06
C THR A 594 -14.29 38.80 -10.49
N SER A 595 -15.29 39.21 -11.28
CA SER A 595 -16.69 39.15 -10.85
C SER A 595 -17.17 37.71 -10.69
N LEU A 596 -16.79 36.81 -11.62
CA LEU A 596 -17.08 35.39 -11.52
C LEU A 596 -16.40 34.76 -10.30
N LEU A 597 -15.11 35.05 -10.05
CA LEU A 597 -14.38 34.54 -8.88
C LEU A 597 -15.08 34.92 -7.57
N ARG A 598 -15.48 36.18 -7.40
CA ARG A 598 -16.24 36.58 -6.20
C ARG A 598 -17.52 35.78 -6.02
N GLN A 599 -18.21 35.41 -7.12
CA GLN A 599 -19.39 34.55 -7.05
C GLN A 599 -19.03 33.10 -6.69
N LEU A 600 -17.96 32.54 -7.27
CA LEU A 600 -17.47 31.20 -6.97
C LEU A 600 -17.14 31.06 -5.48
N PHE A 601 -16.28 31.95 -4.96
CA PHE A 601 -15.94 31.99 -3.53
C PHE A 601 -17.20 32.17 -2.67
N LYS A 602 -18.05 33.17 -2.96
CA LYS A 602 -19.29 33.37 -2.17
C LYS A 602 -20.17 32.12 -2.10
N ARG A 603 -20.30 31.36 -3.19
CA ARG A 603 -21.12 30.14 -3.19
C ARG A 603 -20.41 28.95 -2.54
N LEU A 604 -19.11 28.79 -2.74
CA LEU A 604 -18.28 27.77 -2.09
C LEU A 604 -18.27 27.92 -0.56
N TYR A 605 -18.24 29.16 -0.06
CA TYR A 605 -18.36 29.47 1.37
C TYR A 605 -19.60 28.82 2.01
N ARG A 606 -20.73 28.74 1.28
CA ARG A 606 -21.99 28.17 1.79
C ARG A 606 -21.84 26.70 2.19
N VAL A 607 -20.92 25.97 1.56
CA VAL A 607 -20.62 24.58 1.90
C VAL A 607 -19.89 24.51 3.25
N TYR A 608 -18.90 25.38 3.49
CA TYR A 608 -18.27 25.50 4.81
C TYR A 608 -19.29 25.86 5.89
N ALA A 609 -20.12 26.89 5.65
CA ALA A 609 -21.15 27.31 6.59
C ALA A 609 -22.11 26.16 6.92
N HIS A 610 -22.55 25.41 5.92
CA HIS A 610 -23.39 24.24 6.14
C HIS A 610 -22.68 23.12 6.93
N ILE A 611 -21.41 22.82 6.61
CA ILE A 611 -20.62 21.81 7.34
C ILE A 611 -20.46 22.21 8.82
N TYR A 612 -20.05 23.44 9.10
CA TYR A 612 -19.84 23.91 10.47
C TYR A 612 -21.14 23.94 11.29
N CYS A 613 -22.27 24.32 10.69
CA CYS A 613 -23.50 24.47 11.44
C CYS A 613 -24.29 23.16 11.60
N HIS A 614 -24.24 22.25 10.62
CA HIS A 614 -25.08 21.04 10.61
C HIS A 614 -24.30 19.73 10.75
N HIS A 615 -23.01 19.71 10.41
CA HIS A 615 -22.22 18.48 10.34
C HIS A 615 -20.94 18.52 11.19
N TYR A 616 -20.70 19.57 11.97
CA TYR A 616 -19.52 19.66 12.84
C TYR A 616 -19.39 18.48 13.82
N PRO A 617 -20.46 17.99 14.48
CA PRO A 617 -20.35 16.79 15.32
C PRO A 617 -19.87 15.55 14.56
N VAL A 618 -20.30 15.39 13.30
CA VAL A 618 -19.86 14.29 12.43
C VAL A 618 -18.38 14.49 12.05
N ILE A 619 -17.97 15.71 11.71
CA ILE A 619 -16.58 16.05 11.40
C ILE A 619 -15.65 15.75 12.59
N VAL A 620 -16.06 16.09 13.82
CA VAL A 620 -15.31 15.77 15.04
C VAL A 620 -15.25 14.26 15.25
N HIS A 621 -16.37 13.54 15.05
CA HIS A 621 -16.41 12.08 15.20
C HIS A 621 -15.49 11.36 14.20
N LEU A 622 -15.35 11.90 12.99
CA LEU A 622 -14.45 11.38 11.95
C LEU A 622 -12.98 11.81 12.16
N GLY A 623 -12.68 12.63 13.16
CA GLY A 623 -11.33 13.17 13.39
C GLY A 623 -10.88 14.18 12.32
N LEU A 624 -11.83 14.78 11.57
CA LEU A 624 -11.56 15.67 10.45
C LEU A 624 -11.57 17.16 10.83
N GLU A 625 -11.80 17.50 12.09
CA GLU A 625 -11.81 18.88 12.60
C GLU A 625 -10.52 19.67 12.22
N PRO A 626 -9.30 19.13 12.40
CA PRO A 626 -8.09 19.87 12.02
C PRO A 626 -8.07 20.21 10.52
N HIS A 627 -8.52 19.28 9.67
CA HIS A 627 -8.57 19.48 8.22
C HIS A 627 -9.62 20.53 7.83
N LEU A 628 -10.82 20.48 8.42
CA LEU A 628 -11.87 21.48 8.21
C LEU A 628 -11.36 22.88 8.64
N ASN A 629 -10.78 22.99 9.83
CA ASN A 629 -10.30 24.25 10.39
C ASN A 629 -9.13 24.84 9.60
N THR A 630 -8.13 24.03 9.21
CA THR A 630 -7.02 24.51 8.38
C THR A 630 -7.48 24.92 6.99
N SER A 631 -8.36 24.12 6.36
CA SER A 631 -8.91 24.42 5.03
C SER A 631 -9.74 25.71 5.04
N PHE A 632 -10.59 25.89 6.07
CA PHE A 632 -11.39 27.10 6.21
C PHE A 632 -10.54 28.33 6.57
N LYS A 633 -9.52 28.18 7.44
CA LYS A 633 -8.59 29.27 7.76
C LYS A 633 -7.81 29.73 6.52
N HIS A 634 -7.33 28.78 5.71
CA HIS A 634 -6.67 29.09 4.43
C HIS A 634 -7.62 29.84 3.48
N TYR A 635 -8.87 29.38 3.36
CA TYR A 635 -9.90 30.02 2.57
C TYR A 635 -10.19 31.47 3.03
N VAL A 636 -10.33 31.69 4.34
CA VAL A 636 -10.57 33.00 4.94
C VAL A 636 -9.42 33.96 4.64
N LEU A 637 -8.18 33.55 4.89
CA LEU A 637 -7.00 34.37 4.66
C LEU A 637 -6.84 34.73 3.18
N PHE A 638 -7.14 33.80 2.28
CA PHE A 638 -7.07 34.06 0.83
C PHE A 638 -8.15 35.05 0.36
N VAL A 639 -9.37 34.91 0.87
CA VAL A 639 -10.47 35.84 0.57
C VAL A 639 -10.18 37.26 1.08
N ASP A 640 -9.56 37.37 2.26
CA ASP A 640 -9.12 38.63 2.87
C ASP A 640 -7.99 39.29 2.07
N GLU A 641 -6.89 38.57 1.83
CA GLU A 641 -5.71 39.06 1.09
C GLU A 641 -6.07 39.62 -0.29
N HIS A 642 -6.98 38.95 -1.01
CA HIS A 642 -7.35 39.31 -2.38
C HIS A 642 -8.66 40.08 -2.50
N ASN A 643 -9.23 40.55 -1.39
CA ASN A 643 -10.46 41.36 -1.36
C ASN A 643 -11.63 40.73 -2.16
N LEU A 644 -11.85 39.43 -1.93
CA LEU A 644 -12.87 38.65 -2.64
C LEU A 644 -14.25 38.67 -1.94
N ALA A 645 -14.30 39.06 -0.66
CA ALA A 645 -15.55 39.23 0.07
C ALA A 645 -16.32 40.46 -0.44
N SER A 646 -17.62 40.31 -0.67
CA SER A 646 -18.49 41.41 -1.11
C SER A 646 -19.81 41.43 -0.34
N GLY A 647 -20.07 42.54 0.36
CA GLY A 647 -21.26 42.77 1.19
C GLY A 647 -21.01 42.50 2.68
N LYS A 648 -21.76 43.17 3.56
CA LYS A 648 -21.57 43.10 5.02
C LYS A 648 -21.83 41.69 5.60
N ASP A 649 -22.69 40.91 4.94
CA ASP A 649 -23.12 39.59 5.44
C ASP A 649 -22.41 38.42 4.73
N PHE A 650 -21.23 38.67 4.12
CA PHE A 650 -20.53 37.62 3.36
C PHE A 650 -20.23 36.39 4.23
N TRP A 651 -19.79 36.62 5.48
CA TRP A 651 -19.44 35.56 6.43
C TRP A 651 -20.64 35.06 7.25
N GLY A 652 -21.81 35.71 7.17
CA GLY A 652 -23.05 35.28 7.84
C GLY A 652 -22.82 34.68 9.25
N PRO A 653 -23.22 33.41 9.49
CA PRO A 653 -23.19 32.81 10.82
C PRO A 653 -21.81 32.40 11.33
N LEU A 654 -20.77 32.44 10.49
CA LEU A 654 -19.38 32.15 10.88
C LEU A 654 -18.55 33.43 11.07
N GLY A 655 -19.17 34.61 11.12
CA GLY A 655 -18.48 35.90 11.25
C GLY A 655 -17.51 35.95 12.43
N ASP A 656 -17.94 35.55 13.63
CA ASP A 656 -17.09 35.55 14.82
C ASP A 656 -15.89 34.59 14.70
N LEU A 657 -16.10 33.43 14.04
CA LEU A 657 -15.05 32.45 13.78
C LEU A 657 -14.03 32.99 12.79
N VAL A 658 -14.50 33.63 11.72
CA VAL A 658 -13.67 34.31 10.71
C VAL A 658 -12.84 35.41 11.35
N ASP A 659 -13.46 36.27 12.15
CA ASP A 659 -12.80 37.33 12.89
C ASP A 659 -11.72 36.80 13.84
N SER A 660 -11.98 35.65 14.48
CA SER A 660 -10.98 34.95 15.29
C SER A 660 -9.82 34.44 14.44
N MET A 661 -10.11 33.82 13.30
CA MET A 661 -9.09 33.32 12.37
C MET A 661 -8.18 34.43 11.86
N LEU A 662 -8.75 35.58 11.49
CA LEU A 662 -8.01 36.76 11.03
C LEU A 662 -7.13 37.41 12.11
N ARG A 663 -7.50 37.28 13.39
CA ARG A 663 -6.69 37.75 14.54
C ARG A 663 -5.60 36.77 14.98
N SER A 664 -5.78 35.48 14.70
CA SER A 664 -4.95 34.38 15.20
C SER A 664 -3.68 34.07 14.38
N ASP A 665 -3.47 34.79 13.27
CA ASP A 665 -2.32 34.70 12.34
C ASP A 665 -1.87 36.10 11.94
#